data_AF-G0QSM8-F1
#
_entry.id   AF-G0QSM8-F1
#
_cell.length_a   1.000
_cell.length_b   1.000
_cell.length_c   1.000
_cell.angle_alpha   90.00
_cell.angle_beta   90.00
_cell.angle_gamma   90.00
#
_symmetry.space_group_name_H-M   'P 1'
#
loop_
_entity.id
_entity.type
_entity.pdbx_description
1 polymer ?
#
loop_
_entity_poly.entity_id
_entity_poly.type
_entity_poly.pdbx_seq_one_letter_code
_entity_poly.pdbx_strand_id
1 'polypeptide(L)'
;MKFLINLNNIFLIIALLSQAILGVYNNHICNHDTEFNFSEVNHQTEQARRILKEEVLQNPETKNLQIDLLQQPQPIRITMDYSLFNIVNDKITQYQKDQLKGLLQQVQDYLQKLLKVIPAQKTIVYNTIKCNNINIPKKYRRDGENNSDLVIWVSYYNGPLSFSLANAIHCLIDPNLKRVTYGMININLSKLDLDHTQSVFKSDFNNILHEFLHILGFSRGLYRYWINPLTQNFYDDEINNYVRTVSIRGKQTVIISTPNILATARKYFGCPTLQGMQLENDGDINSDSSHWEKTILFDELMTADSSDRKSLLSIFTIALLKDTGYYAEIDESMINNIQWGKNKGCDFVLRACQSDTYYHEFIKIEYTPEQCSSNNEGYGEIVENRFMDNCKKINNSVFCEDYSKKTIYDEYKLEYYGANSRCFQSTANVGQGVTYNKNVRCHRVICSPDFTQITIDFPNNKFQKLVCKKQDEGKKIQVIKGQPEFGYITCPDNLREFCSYTPECPKYCSRKGICINGQCKCHFGWTGFDCDSEQRWCNDFFLYDGFQKCVQQCPQDKFANPDKVCRESCPNGYYQDNENKICLQCDISCIKCSGPTMNDCLECGFLTYLEEGKCVKQCSNNFQLIDQKTCEKSVSQGCEQECEKCNSDAHEECTKCKEQFFLNLKTSKCVLANQCPEGTFANGDQCAKCPQQCQQCSSDLKTCLSQNRCEICDTKNGWEFDAGTRHCFNNQCEASQCLKCYANNKNQCLQYGTTNSDGDIIDNITEDGDSDTNNGISQTQKEINKNNGNINSYSCQALFLIITSLWL
;
A
#
# COMPACT_ATOMS: atom_id res chain seq x y z
N MET A 1 -18.16 -33.59 -8.76
CA MET A 1 -17.59 -33.87 -10.10
C MET A 1 -16.17 -33.36 -10.34
N LYS A 2 -15.54 -32.53 -9.47
CA LYS A 2 -14.09 -32.21 -9.57
C LYS A 2 -13.15 -33.19 -8.85
N PHE A 3 -13.68 -34.08 -8.00
CA PHE A 3 -12.90 -35.11 -7.31
C PHE A 3 -12.65 -36.37 -8.16
N LEU A 4 -13.46 -36.59 -9.22
CA LEU A 4 -13.36 -37.75 -10.13
C LEU A 4 -12.33 -37.56 -11.25
N ILE A 5 -11.91 -36.31 -11.53
CA ILE A 5 -10.91 -36.01 -12.57
C ILE A 5 -9.48 -36.28 -12.07
N ASN A 6 -9.22 -36.13 -10.76
CA ASN A 6 -7.89 -36.38 -10.18
C ASN A 6 -7.54 -37.87 -10.05
N LEU A 7 -8.54 -38.75 -9.86
CA LEU A 7 -8.30 -40.19 -9.76
C LEU A 7 -7.97 -40.82 -11.13
N ASN A 8 -8.60 -40.36 -12.21
CA ASN A 8 -8.31 -40.87 -13.56
C ASN A 8 -6.90 -40.52 -14.04
N ASN A 9 -6.36 -39.35 -13.68
CA ASN A 9 -4.99 -38.97 -14.03
C ASN A 9 -3.95 -39.76 -13.21
N ILE A 10 -4.25 -40.07 -11.94
CA ILE A 10 -3.39 -40.92 -11.11
C ILE A 10 -3.40 -42.37 -11.62
N PHE A 11 -4.56 -42.90 -12.05
CA PHE A 11 -4.65 -44.22 -12.67
C PHE A 11 -3.91 -44.30 -14.01
N LEU A 12 -3.92 -43.24 -14.82
CA LEU A 12 -3.15 -43.17 -16.07
C LEU A 12 -1.64 -43.19 -15.82
N ILE A 13 -1.17 -42.47 -14.80
CA ILE A 13 0.25 -42.42 -14.41
C ILE A 13 0.71 -43.76 -13.83
N ILE A 14 -0.12 -44.43 -13.02
CA ILE A 14 0.17 -45.77 -12.47
C ILE A 14 0.15 -46.84 -13.59
N ALA A 15 -0.75 -46.73 -14.58
CA ALA A 15 -0.77 -47.59 -15.76
C ALA A 15 0.48 -47.40 -16.65
N LEU A 16 0.96 -46.17 -16.83
CA LEU A 16 2.18 -45.87 -17.58
C LEU A 16 3.44 -46.34 -16.85
N LEU A 17 3.49 -46.20 -15.52
CA LEU A 17 4.61 -46.70 -14.69
C LEU A 17 4.65 -48.22 -14.62
N SER A 18 3.50 -48.90 -14.56
CA SER A 18 3.43 -50.37 -14.59
C SER A 18 3.85 -50.97 -15.94
N GLN A 19 3.54 -50.30 -17.06
CA GLN A 19 4.05 -50.69 -18.39
C GLN A 19 5.56 -50.46 -18.55
N ALA A 20 6.11 -49.40 -17.93
CA ALA A 20 7.55 -49.16 -17.91
C ALA A 20 8.32 -50.18 -17.04
N ILE A 21 7.73 -50.66 -15.94
CA ILE A 21 8.36 -51.63 -15.03
C ILE A 21 8.34 -53.05 -15.62
N LEU A 22 7.31 -53.43 -16.39
CA LEU A 22 7.25 -54.71 -17.10
C LEU A 22 8.23 -54.80 -18.29
N GLY A 23 8.72 -53.66 -18.80
CA GLY A 23 9.72 -53.60 -19.88
C GLY A 23 11.18 -53.77 -19.43
N VAL A 24 11.46 -53.75 -18.12
CA VAL A 24 12.84 -53.84 -17.57
C VAL A 24 13.24 -55.27 -17.21
N TYR A 25 12.31 -56.23 -17.26
CA TYR A 25 12.55 -57.65 -16.97
C TYR A 25 12.59 -58.49 -18.26
N ASN A 26 13.54 -58.23 -19.16
CA ASN A 26 14.11 -59.25 -20.04
C ASN A 26 15.36 -58.70 -20.74
N ASN A 27 16.51 -59.29 -20.42
CA ASN A 27 17.77 -59.05 -21.09
C ASN A 27 17.85 -59.86 -22.40
N HIS A 28 18.58 -59.28 -23.36
CA HIS A 28 19.15 -59.83 -24.59
C HIS A 28 18.38 -59.73 -25.93
N ILE A 29 19.13 -59.17 -26.90
CA ILE A 29 19.05 -59.26 -28.38
C ILE A 29 18.55 -57.98 -29.07
N CYS A 30 19.47 -57.36 -29.81
CA CYS A 30 19.19 -56.35 -30.83
C CYS A 30 18.38 -56.97 -31.97
N ASN A 31 17.30 -56.31 -32.41
CA ASN A 31 16.93 -56.35 -33.82
C ASN A 31 16.11 -55.13 -34.25
N HIS A 32 16.33 -54.74 -35.50
CA HIS A 32 15.76 -53.62 -36.23
C HIS A 32 14.24 -53.74 -36.45
N ASP A 33 13.61 -52.58 -36.63
CA ASP A 33 12.29 -52.32 -37.23
C ASP A 33 11.03 -52.46 -36.34
N THR A 34 10.74 -51.40 -35.58
CA THR A 34 9.37 -50.86 -35.48
C THR A 34 9.46 -49.33 -35.38
N GLU A 35 8.91 -48.62 -36.36
CA GLU A 35 8.81 -47.15 -36.35
C GLU A 35 7.87 -46.71 -35.22
N PHE A 36 8.45 -46.21 -34.13
CA PHE A 36 7.70 -45.47 -33.12
C PHE A 36 7.33 -44.11 -33.72
N ASN A 37 6.03 -43.82 -33.85
CA ASN A 37 5.54 -42.63 -34.53
C ASN A 37 5.87 -41.34 -33.75
N PHE A 38 7.05 -40.77 -34.03
CA PHE A 38 7.56 -39.54 -33.41
C PHE A 38 6.68 -38.31 -33.66
N SER A 39 5.80 -38.32 -34.67
CA SER A 39 4.96 -37.15 -34.98
C SER A 39 3.85 -36.92 -33.96
N GLU A 40 3.32 -37.99 -33.36
CA GLU A 40 2.18 -37.91 -32.43
C GLU A 40 2.63 -37.49 -31.02
N VAL A 41 3.80 -37.97 -30.60
CA VAL A 41 4.48 -37.51 -29.38
C VAL A 41 4.92 -36.05 -29.53
N ASN A 42 5.46 -35.64 -30.68
CA ASN A 42 5.81 -34.23 -30.92
C ASN A 42 4.59 -33.31 -30.97
N HIS A 43 3.47 -33.76 -31.54
CA HIS A 43 2.24 -32.96 -31.60
C HIS A 43 1.62 -32.78 -30.21
N GLN A 44 1.57 -33.83 -29.39
CA GLN A 44 1.12 -33.74 -28.00
C GLN A 44 2.08 -32.94 -27.10
N THR A 45 3.39 -33.00 -27.36
CA THR A 45 4.40 -32.18 -26.67
C THR A 45 4.32 -30.71 -27.07
N GLU A 46 4.01 -30.41 -28.34
CA GLU A 46 3.76 -29.03 -28.80
C GLU A 46 2.43 -28.47 -28.28
N GLN A 47 1.37 -29.27 -28.24
CA GLN A 47 0.09 -28.87 -27.64
C GLN A 47 0.23 -28.64 -26.14
N ALA A 48 0.93 -29.53 -25.41
CA ALA A 48 1.27 -29.32 -24.00
C ALA A 48 2.12 -28.07 -23.80
N ARG A 49 3.12 -27.80 -24.67
CA ARG A 49 3.88 -26.53 -24.66
C ARG A 49 3.02 -25.32 -24.94
N ARG A 50 2.04 -25.38 -25.85
CA ARG A 50 1.13 -24.27 -26.15
C ARG A 50 0.19 -23.98 -24.98
N ILE A 51 -0.36 -25.03 -24.36
CA ILE A 51 -1.20 -24.92 -23.16
C ILE A 51 -0.38 -24.36 -21.99
N LEU A 52 0.86 -24.83 -21.78
CA LEU A 52 1.76 -24.27 -20.76
C LEU A 52 2.12 -22.82 -21.07
N LYS A 53 2.35 -22.48 -22.35
CA LYS A 53 2.68 -21.12 -22.78
C LYS A 53 1.48 -20.18 -22.61
N GLU A 54 0.27 -20.63 -22.87
CA GLU A 54 -0.97 -19.88 -22.63
C GLU A 54 -1.28 -19.74 -21.13
N GLU A 55 -1.09 -20.78 -20.31
CA GLU A 55 -1.22 -20.70 -18.85
C GLU A 55 -0.13 -19.80 -18.22
N VAL A 56 1.11 -19.83 -18.71
CA VAL A 56 2.22 -18.97 -18.24
C VAL A 56 2.07 -17.51 -18.72
N LEU A 57 1.53 -17.28 -19.92
CA LEU A 57 1.21 -15.94 -20.43
C LEU A 57 -0.03 -15.33 -19.76
N GLN A 58 -0.99 -16.14 -19.33
CA GLN A 58 -2.23 -15.69 -18.69
C GLN A 58 -2.15 -15.69 -17.16
N ASN A 59 -1.18 -16.38 -16.55
CA ASN A 59 -1.02 -16.49 -15.12
C ASN A 59 0.48 -16.49 -14.74
N PRO A 60 1.12 -15.31 -14.64
CA PRO A 60 2.55 -15.20 -14.38
C PRO A 60 2.84 -15.54 -12.91
N GLU A 61 2.74 -16.80 -12.52
CA GLU A 61 3.74 -17.34 -11.62
C GLU A 61 5.08 -17.31 -12.37
N THR A 62 5.79 -16.20 -12.27
CA THR A 62 7.14 -16.33 -11.69
C THR A 62 6.92 -16.74 -10.24
N LYS A 63 6.57 -18.02 -10.03
CA LYS A 63 7.24 -18.74 -8.96
C LYS A 63 8.70 -18.50 -9.29
N ASN A 64 9.31 -17.63 -8.51
CA ASN A 64 10.74 -17.58 -8.33
C ASN A 64 11.35 -18.93 -8.73
N LEU A 65 12.04 -18.94 -9.88
CA LEU A 65 12.14 -20.07 -10.83
C LEU A 65 12.90 -21.29 -10.29
N GLN A 66 13.28 -21.22 -9.01
CA GLN A 66 13.92 -22.29 -8.29
C GLN A 66 12.94 -23.24 -7.58
N ILE A 67 11.61 -23.05 -7.59
CA ILE A 67 10.70 -23.97 -6.88
C ILE A 67 10.69 -25.36 -7.55
N ASP A 68 11.67 -26.17 -7.16
CA ASP A 68 11.60 -27.63 -7.22
C ASP A 68 10.54 -28.05 -6.20
N LEU A 69 9.45 -28.68 -6.65
CA LEU A 69 8.34 -29.12 -5.79
C LEU A 69 8.81 -30.07 -4.67
N LEU A 70 10.04 -30.59 -4.75
CA LEU A 70 10.67 -31.46 -3.76
C LEU A 70 11.53 -30.72 -2.72
N GLN A 71 11.88 -29.44 -2.91
CA GLN A 71 12.78 -28.69 -2.02
C GLN A 71 12.16 -27.38 -1.53
N GLN A 72 12.22 -27.16 -0.22
CA GLN A 72 11.67 -25.96 0.42
C GLN A 72 12.67 -24.80 0.35
N PRO A 73 12.25 -23.58 -0.03
CA PRO A 73 13.06 -22.37 0.05
C PRO A 73 13.63 -22.14 1.45
N GLN A 74 14.92 -21.83 1.54
CA GLN A 74 15.61 -21.50 2.80
C GLN A 74 16.35 -20.16 2.66
N PRO A 75 16.61 -19.44 3.77
CA PRO A 75 17.48 -18.28 3.79
C PRO A 75 18.78 -18.55 3.02
N ILE A 76 19.17 -17.62 2.12
CA ILE A 76 20.43 -17.75 1.39
C ILE A 76 21.59 -17.84 2.38
N ARG A 77 22.50 -18.81 2.21
CA ARG A 77 23.70 -18.93 3.04
C ARG A 77 24.84 -18.18 2.38
N ILE A 78 25.26 -17.07 2.96
CA ILE A 78 26.35 -16.24 2.43
C ILE A 78 27.61 -16.51 3.26
N THR A 79 28.73 -16.84 2.61
CA THR A 79 30.02 -16.99 3.27
C THR A 79 30.91 -15.79 2.97
N MET A 80 31.23 -15.01 3.99
CA MET A 80 32.17 -13.89 3.90
C MET A 80 33.60 -14.37 4.11
N ASP A 81 34.45 -14.26 3.10
CA ASP A 81 35.86 -14.66 3.18
C ASP A 81 36.78 -13.43 3.21
N TYR A 82 37.51 -13.33 4.31
CA TYR A 82 38.43 -12.23 4.62
C TYR A 82 39.89 -12.59 4.36
N SER A 83 40.19 -13.69 3.64
CA SER A 83 41.57 -14.13 3.42
C SER A 83 42.40 -13.12 2.62
N LEU A 84 41.74 -12.27 1.83
CA LEU A 84 42.38 -11.19 1.07
C LEU A 84 42.82 -10.01 1.95
N PHE A 85 42.38 -9.92 3.21
CA PHE A 85 42.78 -8.83 4.12
C PHE A 85 44.27 -8.80 4.43
N ASN A 86 44.95 -9.94 4.28
CA ASN A 86 46.38 -10.05 4.59
C ASN A 86 47.26 -9.99 3.33
N ILE A 87 46.65 -9.80 2.16
CA ILE A 87 47.34 -9.78 0.85
C ILE A 87 47.61 -8.34 0.40
N VAL A 88 46.81 -7.37 0.87
CA VAL A 88 46.96 -5.96 0.53
C VAL A 88 47.92 -5.29 1.51
N ASN A 89 49.00 -4.68 1.00
CA ASN A 89 50.12 -4.10 1.77
C ASN A 89 49.81 -2.79 2.51
N ASP A 90 48.52 -2.45 2.65
CA ASP A 90 48.06 -1.25 3.36
C ASP A 90 47.82 -1.56 4.85
N LYS A 91 48.39 -0.71 5.72
CA LYS A 91 48.30 -0.83 7.19
C LYS A 91 46.87 -0.52 7.68
N ILE A 92 46.00 -1.52 7.72
CA ILE A 92 44.73 -1.46 8.47
C ILE A 92 44.95 -1.96 9.91
N THR A 93 44.39 -1.27 10.91
CA THR A 93 44.45 -1.71 12.31
C THR A 93 43.51 -2.88 12.59
N GLN A 94 43.76 -3.66 13.65
CA GLN A 94 42.86 -4.74 14.05
C GLN A 94 41.45 -4.22 14.39
N TYR A 95 41.37 -3.08 15.06
CA TYR A 95 40.09 -2.40 15.35
C TYR A 95 39.30 -2.10 14.07
N GLN A 96 39.94 -1.52 13.05
CA GLN A 96 39.27 -1.24 11.78
C GLN A 96 38.83 -2.51 11.06
N LYS A 97 39.62 -3.60 11.10
CA LYS A 97 39.20 -4.91 10.59
C LYS A 97 37.95 -5.41 11.30
N ASP A 98 37.87 -5.27 12.61
CA ASP A 98 36.75 -5.75 13.41
C ASP A 98 35.49 -4.91 13.18
N GLN A 99 35.60 -3.58 13.04
CA GLN A 99 34.49 -2.72 12.66
C GLN A 99 33.96 -3.06 11.26
N LEU A 100 34.86 -3.24 10.28
CA LEU A 100 34.48 -3.58 8.91
C LEU A 100 33.77 -4.94 8.83
N LYS A 101 34.28 -5.95 9.53
CA LYS A 101 33.61 -7.25 9.66
C LYS A 101 32.23 -7.11 10.31
N GLY A 102 32.13 -6.28 11.35
CA GLY A 102 30.87 -5.96 12.00
C GLY A 102 29.85 -5.37 11.04
N LEU A 103 30.23 -4.38 10.24
CA LEU A 103 29.38 -3.77 9.22
C LEU A 103 28.95 -4.77 8.14
N LEU A 104 29.89 -5.56 7.62
CA LEU A 104 29.62 -6.57 6.60
C LEU A 104 28.72 -7.70 7.10
N GLN A 105 28.85 -8.10 8.37
CA GLN A 105 27.93 -9.05 9.00
C GLN A 105 26.49 -8.52 9.01
N GLN A 106 26.29 -7.22 9.19
CA GLN A 106 24.95 -6.64 9.18
C GLN A 106 24.33 -6.69 7.78
N VAL A 107 25.12 -6.41 6.74
CA VAL A 107 24.68 -6.54 5.34
C VAL A 107 24.38 -7.99 5.01
N GLN A 108 25.23 -8.92 5.45
CA GLN A 108 24.96 -10.36 5.34
C GLN A 108 23.62 -10.72 5.97
N ASP A 109 23.43 -10.41 7.26
CA ASP A 109 22.20 -10.73 7.99
C ASP A 109 20.95 -10.11 7.34
N TYR A 110 21.09 -8.91 6.78
CA TYR A 110 20.02 -8.25 6.02
C TYR A 110 19.62 -9.07 4.80
N LEU A 111 20.60 -9.46 3.98
CA LEU A 111 20.35 -10.24 2.76
C LEU A 111 19.82 -11.65 3.05
N GLN A 112 20.31 -12.32 4.09
CA GLN A 112 19.81 -13.64 4.49
C GLN A 112 18.37 -13.59 5.02
N LYS A 113 17.93 -12.46 5.57
CA LYS A 113 16.51 -12.24 5.95
C LYS A 113 15.65 -11.91 4.72
N LEU A 114 16.19 -11.12 3.80
CA LEU A 114 15.48 -10.67 2.61
C LEU A 114 15.27 -11.80 1.58
N LEU A 115 16.26 -12.67 1.40
CA LEU A 115 16.34 -13.60 0.26
C LEU A 115 16.32 -15.05 0.72
N LYS A 116 15.44 -15.85 0.11
CA LYS A 116 15.52 -17.31 0.15
C LYS A 116 15.89 -17.86 -1.21
N VAL A 117 16.57 -18.99 -1.22
CA VAL A 117 16.95 -19.75 -2.41
C VAL A 117 16.60 -21.22 -2.19
N ILE A 118 16.61 -22.01 -3.26
CA ILE A 118 16.79 -23.45 -3.09
C ILE A 118 18.26 -23.72 -2.80
N PRO A 119 18.61 -24.24 -1.61
CA PRO A 119 20.01 -24.36 -1.20
C PRO A 119 20.83 -25.23 -2.14
N ALA A 120 22.10 -24.85 -2.33
CA ALA A 120 23.09 -25.72 -2.93
C ALA A 120 23.20 -27.02 -2.12
N GLN A 121 22.89 -28.14 -2.77
CA GLN A 121 22.93 -29.48 -2.18
C GLN A 121 24.35 -30.06 -2.13
N LYS A 122 25.26 -29.52 -2.95
CA LYS A 122 26.66 -29.90 -3.03
C LYS A 122 27.54 -28.70 -2.73
N THR A 123 28.79 -28.99 -2.40
CA THR A 123 29.87 -28.01 -2.32
C THR A 123 29.90 -27.15 -3.57
N ILE A 124 29.86 -25.82 -3.41
CA ILE A 124 30.09 -24.91 -4.52
C ILE A 124 31.60 -24.78 -4.73
N VAL A 125 32.03 -24.82 -6.00
CA VAL A 125 33.44 -24.85 -6.36
C VAL A 125 33.74 -23.72 -7.34
N TYR A 126 34.84 -23.00 -7.10
CA TYR A 126 35.31 -21.98 -8.02
C TYR A 126 36.46 -22.55 -8.86
N ASN A 127 36.19 -22.92 -10.10
CA ASN A 127 37.16 -23.66 -10.94
C ASN A 127 38.16 -22.76 -11.69
N THR A 128 38.07 -21.43 -11.56
CA THR A 128 38.99 -20.50 -12.24
C THR A 128 40.10 -20.01 -11.30
N ILE A 129 41.23 -19.57 -11.87
CA ILE A 129 42.40 -19.13 -11.09
C ILE A 129 42.21 -17.70 -10.54
N LYS A 130 41.47 -16.87 -11.26
CA LYS A 130 41.31 -15.45 -10.98
C LYS A 130 39.86 -15.04 -11.06
N CYS A 131 39.44 -14.18 -10.14
CA CYS A 131 38.32 -13.28 -10.36
C CYS A 131 38.88 -11.88 -10.63
N ASN A 132 38.56 -11.34 -11.81
CA ASN A 132 39.18 -10.11 -12.29
C ASN A 132 40.73 -10.20 -12.21
N ASN A 133 41.39 -9.26 -11.55
CA ASN A 133 42.85 -9.22 -11.41
C ASN A 133 43.39 -9.91 -10.14
N ILE A 134 42.53 -10.54 -9.33
CA ILE A 134 42.90 -11.13 -8.04
C ILE A 134 43.05 -12.65 -8.14
N ASN A 135 44.16 -13.18 -7.62
CA ASN A 135 44.39 -14.61 -7.51
C ASN A 135 43.55 -15.19 -6.36
N ILE A 136 42.73 -16.19 -6.66
CA ILE A 136 41.81 -16.76 -5.69
C ILE A 136 42.51 -17.86 -4.85
N PRO A 137 42.26 -17.91 -3.52
CA PRO A 137 42.81 -18.93 -2.65
C PRO A 137 42.59 -20.36 -3.19
N LYS A 138 43.64 -21.20 -3.11
CA LYS A 138 43.59 -22.59 -3.61
C LYS A 138 42.47 -23.43 -2.99
N LYS A 139 42.03 -23.11 -1.76
CA LYS A 139 40.93 -23.84 -1.08
C LYS A 139 39.65 -23.86 -1.92
N TYR A 140 39.29 -22.75 -2.56
CA TYR A 140 38.07 -22.66 -3.36
C TYR A 140 38.13 -23.42 -4.68
N ARG A 141 39.35 -23.66 -5.18
CA ARG A 141 39.61 -24.40 -6.42
C ARG A 141 39.74 -25.90 -6.21
N ARG A 142 40.17 -26.32 -5.03
CA ARG A 142 40.41 -27.74 -4.68
C ARG A 142 39.25 -28.32 -3.87
N ASP A 143 38.86 -27.62 -2.81
CA ASP A 143 37.94 -28.12 -1.79
C ASP A 143 36.54 -27.50 -1.95
N GLY A 144 36.46 -26.28 -2.51
CA GLY A 144 35.22 -25.52 -2.61
C GLY A 144 34.76 -24.96 -1.26
N GLU A 145 33.49 -24.53 -1.19
CA GLU A 145 32.84 -24.10 0.06
C GLU A 145 31.58 -24.95 0.31
N ASN A 146 31.53 -25.56 1.49
CA ASN A 146 30.39 -26.36 1.93
C ASN A 146 29.35 -25.47 2.62
N ASN A 147 28.09 -25.88 2.59
CA ASN A 147 27.00 -25.21 3.30
C ASN A 147 26.90 -23.70 2.98
N SER A 148 27.16 -23.34 1.72
CA SER A 148 27.12 -21.96 1.22
C SER A 148 26.41 -21.92 -0.12
N ASP A 149 25.67 -20.84 -0.35
CA ASP A 149 24.98 -20.56 -1.62
C ASP A 149 25.67 -19.43 -2.39
N LEU A 150 26.41 -18.58 -1.68
CA LEU A 150 27.15 -17.46 -2.22
C LEU A 150 28.40 -17.18 -1.36
N VAL A 151 29.57 -17.22 -1.97
CA VAL A 151 30.83 -16.81 -1.33
C VAL A 151 31.19 -15.39 -1.78
N ILE A 152 31.48 -14.51 -0.83
CA ILE A 152 31.93 -13.16 -1.09
C ILE A 152 33.37 -13.01 -0.61
N TRP A 153 34.29 -12.74 -1.54
CA TRP A 153 35.64 -12.33 -1.19
C TRP A 153 35.66 -10.85 -0.85
N VAL A 154 36.17 -10.53 0.34
CA VAL A 154 36.27 -9.16 0.82
C VAL A 154 37.71 -8.71 0.72
N SER A 155 37.94 -7.68 -0.10
CA SER A 155 39.21 -6.95 -0.15
C SER A 155 39.02 -5.49 0.27
N TYR A 156 40.13 -4.80 0.47
CA TYR A 156 40.13 -3.38 0.76
C TYR A 156 41.29 -2.68 0.06
N TYR A 157 41.21 -1.37 -0.05
CA TYR A 157 42.28 -0.50 -0.53
C TYR A 157 42.18 0.88 0.13
N ASN A 158 43.23 1.68 0.02
CA ASN A 158 43.24 3.06 0.51
C ASN A 158 43.39 4.06 -0.66
N GLY A 159 42.27 4.61 -1.13
CA GLY A 159 42.24 5.54 -2.25
C GLY A 159 41.58 6.88 -1.87
N PRO A 160 42.28 7.80 -1.20
CA PRO A 160 41.69 9.07 -0.73
C PRO A 160 41.16 9.95 -1.86
N LEU A 161 41.74 9.82 -3.06
CA LEU A 161 41.32 10.52 -4.28
C LEU A 161 40.13 9.86 -5.00
N SER A 162 39.80 8.60 -4.68
CA SER A 162 38.62 7.92 -5.23
C SER A 162 37.38 8.42 -4.50
N PHE A 163 36.31 8.74 -5.22
CA PHE A 163 35.02 9.15 -4.62
C PHE A 163 34.17 7.95 -4.17
N SER A 164 34.49 6.74 -4.62
CA SER A 164 33.73 5.53 -4.33
C SER A 164 34.13 4.92 -2.97
N LEU A 165 33.12 4.54 -2.17
CA LEU A 165 33.28 3.84 -0.90
C LEU A 165 33.60 2.36 -1.10
N ALA A 166 33.00 1.71 -2.09
CA ALA A 166 33.25 0.31 -2.41
C ALA A 166 32.92 0.06 -3.88
N ASN A 167 33.46 -1.03 -4.43
CA ASN A 167 33.00 -1.61 -5.67
C ASN A 167 32.82 -3.11 -5.52
N ALA A 168 31.90 -3.68 -6.29
CA ALA A 168 31.68 -5.11 -6.31
C ALA A 168 31.48 -5.68 -7.70
N ILE A 169 31.81 -6.97 -7.82
CA ILE A 169 31.64 -7.75 -9.04
C ILE A 169 31.14 -9.15 -8.72
N HIS A 170 30.35 -9.71 -9.63
CA HIS A 170 30.14 -11.15 -9.66
C HIS A 170 31.38 -11.85 -10.25
N CYS A 171 31.70 -13.04 -9.75
CA CYS A 171 32.89 -13.80 -10.14
C CYS A 171 32.57 -15.13 -10.83
N LEU A 172 31.46 -15.77 -10.46
CA LEU A 172 31.00 -17.03 -11.05
C LEU A 172 29.49 -17.15 -10.99
N ILE A 173 28.91 -17.60 -12.10
CA ILE A 173 27.53 -18.08 -12.19
C ILE A 173 27.59 -19.60 -12.30
N ASP A 174 26.86 -20.29 -11.43
CA ASP A 174 26.74 -21.73 -11.52
C ASP A 174 25.60 -22.09 -12.49
N PRO A 175 25.86 -22.85 -13.57
CA PRO A 175 24.85 -23.17 -14.57
C PRO A 175 23.78 -24.16 -14.08
N ASN A 176 24.06 -24.94 -13.04
CA ASN A 176 23.10 -25.89 -12.46
C ASN A 176 22.18 -25.18 -11.47
N LEU A 177 22.74 -24.35 -10.59
CA LEU A 177 21.96 -23.55 -9.64
C LEU A 177 21.30 -22.33 -10.31
N LYS A 178 21.75 -21.97 -11.52
CA LYS A 178 21.30 -20.82 -12.33
C LYS A 178 21.34 -19.49 -11.58
N ARG A 179 22.40 -19.28 -10.79
CA ARG A 179 22.61 -18.05 -10.01
C ARG A 179 24.10 -17.81 -9.75
N VAL A 180 24.41 -16.60 -9.29
CA VAL A 180 25.75 -16.23 -8.84
C VAL A 180 26.10 -17.03 -7.57
N THR A 181 27.27 -17.67 -7.55
CA THR A 181 27.78 -18.44 -6.40
C THR A 181 29.07 -17.86 -5.81
N TYR A 182 29.78 -17.02 -6.57
CA TYR A 182 30.94 -16.29 -6.08
C TYR A 182 30.88 -14.84 -6.52
N GLY A 183 31.19 -13.93 -5.61
CA GLY A 183 31.36 -12.51 -5.86
C GLY A 183 32.53 -11.93 -5.07
N MET A 184 32.84 -10.67 -5.34
CA MET A 184 33.90 -9.95 -4.66
C MET A 184 33.47 -8.52 -4.40
N ILE A 185 33.84 -8.01 -3.23
CA ILE A 185 33.68 -6.61 -2.85
C ILE A 185 35.03 -6.04 -2.42
N ASN A 186 35.34 -4.83 -2.89
CA ASN A 186 36.55 -4.11 -2.57
C ASN A 186 36.23 -2.76 -1.94
N ILE A 187 36.69 -2.56 -0.70
CA ILE A 187 36.24 -1.45 0.16
C ILE A 187 37.34 -0.39 0.29
N ASN A 188 36.99 0.87 0.05
CA ASN A 188 37.89 2.01 0.19
C ASN A 188 37.91 2.51 1.64
N LEU A 189 38.96 2.15 2.39
CA LEU A 189 39.08 2.52 3.80
C LEU A 189 39.21 4.03 4.03
N SER A 190 39.58 4.82 3.02
CA SER A 190 39.66 6.28 3.14
C SER A 190 38.30 6.98 3.18
N LYS A 191 37.24 6.28 2.77
CA LYS A 191 35.86 6.79 2.72
C LYS A 191 34.95 6.15 3.74
N LEU A 192 35.37 5.01 4.28
CA LEU A 192 34.68 4.34 5.36
C LEU A 192 34.86 5.13 6.66
N ASP A 193 33.77 5.40 7.34
CA ASP A 193 33.80 6.15 8.59
C ASP A 193 33.42 5.23 9.75
N LEU A 194 34.46 4.72 10.40
CA LEU A 194 34.32 3.72 11.45
C LEU A 194 34.05 4.30 12.84
N ASP A 195 34.24 5.61 13.04
CA ASP A 195 34.31 6.24 14.36
C ASP A 195 33.30 7.39 14.57
N HIS A 196 32.60 7.88 13.54
CA HIS A 196 31.69 9.02 13.66
C HIS A 196 30.24 8.63 14.01
N THR A 197 29.26 9.47 13.70
CA THR A 197 27.87 9.41 14.18
C THR A 197 27.05 8.25 13.57
N GLN A 198 25.88 7.95 14.12
CA GLN A 198 25.03 6.86 13.62
C GLN A 198 24.50 7.09 12.20
N SER A 199 24.37 8.35 11.76
CA SER A 199 23.92 8.70 10.40
C SER A 199 24.96 8.36 9.33
N VAL A 200 26.25 8.43 9.65
CA VAL A 200 27.32 8.02 8.73
C VAL A 200 27.37 6.51 8.59
N PHE A 201 27.20 5.77 9.70
CA PHE A 201 27.08 4.32 9.67
C PHE A 201 25.96 3.83 8.73
N LYS A 202 24.80 4.50 8.74
CA LYS A 202 23.69 4.20 7.80
C LYS A 202 24.13 4.37 6.34
N SER A 203 24.84 5.45 6.05
CA SER A 203 25.37 5.70 4.70
C SER A 203 26.32 4.58 4.26
N ASP A 204 27.24 4.16 5.13
CA ASP A 204 28.19 3.09 4.84
C ASP A 204 27.49 1.74 4.63
N PHE A 205 26.50 1.42 5.47
CA PHE A 205 25.66 0.23 5.32
C PHE A 205 24.94 0.20 3.97
N ASN A 206 24.28 1.30 3.60
CA ASN A 206 23.55 1.41 2.35
C ASN A 206 24.48 1.31 1.14
N ASN A 207 25.64 1.98 1.17
CA ASN A 207 26.62 1.91 0.09
C ASN A 207 27.18 0.49 -0.08
N ILE A 208 27.42 -0.24 1.00
CA ILE A 208 27.85 -1.63 0.89
C ILE A 208 26.71 -2.52 0.38
N LEU A 209 25.47 -2.32 0.85
CA LEU A 209 24.32 -3.07 0.36
C LEU A 209 24.09 -2.85 -1.15
N HIS A 210 24.27 -1.62 -1.64
CA HIS A 210 24.27 -1.28 -3.07
C HIS A 210 25.25 -2.15 -3.86
N GLU A 211 26.51 -2.24 -3.40
CA GLU A 211 27.52 -3.07 -4.06
C GLU A 211 27.15 -4.56 -4.05
N PHE A 212 26.57 -5.07 -2.96
CA PHE A 212 26.07 -6.44 -2.94
C PHE A 212 24.96 -6.67 -3.97
N LEU A 213 24.07 -5.71 -4.20
CA LEU A 213 22.99 -5.84 -5.18
C LEU A 213 23.51 -5.94 -6.62
N HIS A 214 24.67 -5.36 -6.93
CA HIS A 214 25.37 -5.64 -8.19
C HIS A 214 25.76 -7.12 -8.33
N ILE A 215 26.32 -7.72 -7.27
CA ILE A 215 26.66 -9.17 -7.24
C ILE A 215 25.40 -10.03 -7.38
N LEU A 216 24.31 -9.63 -6.74
CA LEU A 216 23.06 -10.39 -6.65
C LEU A 216 22.25 -10.38 -7.95
N GLY A 217 22.53 -9.48 -8.90
CA GLY A 217 21.86 -9.54 -10.20
C GLY A 217 21.71 -8.21 -10.92
N PHE A 218 21.81 -7.08 -10.21
CA PHE A 218 21.67 -5.77 -10.83
C PHE A 218 22.98 -5.31 -11.44
N SER A 219 23.38 -5.94 -12.53
CA SER A 219 24.52 -5.52 -13.33
C SER A 219 24.22 -5.81 -14.79
N ARG A 220 24.56 -4.88 -15.68
CA ARG A 220 24.32 -5.05 -17.13
C ARG A 220 24.87 -6.38 -17.66
N GLY A 221 26.04 -6.79 -17.20
CA GLY A 221 26.66 -8.07 -17.58
C GLY A 221 25.89 -9.32 -17.11
N LEU A 222 25.01 -9.19 -16.13
CA LEU A 222 24.20 -10.28 -15.57
C LEU A 222 22.85 -10.47 -16.27
N TYR A 223 22.34 -9.48 -17.01
CA TYR A 223 20.99 -9.55 -17.59
C TYR A 223 20.79 -10.75 -18.52
N ARG A 224 21.82 -11.11 -19.29
CA ARG A 224 21.80 -12.31 -20.15
C ARG A 224 21.68 -13.62 -19.36
N TYR A 225 22.13 -13.62 -18.10
CA TYR A 225 22.09 -14.78 -17.22
C TYR A 225 20.89 -14.76 -16.28
N TRP A 226 19.96 -13.81 -16.42
CA TRP A 226 18.68 -13.92 -15.76
C TRP A 226 17.87 -15.05 -16.39
N ILE A 227 17.02 -15.69 -15.60
CA ILE A 227 16.24 -16.84 -16.06
C ILE A 227 14.97 -16.33 -16.74
N ASN A 228 14.79 -16.69 -18.01
CA ASN A 228 13.56 -16.44 -18.74
C ASN A 228 12.45 -17.34 -18.15
N PRO A 229 11.35 -16.76 -17.62
CA PRO A 229 10.29 -17.54 -16.99
C PRO A 229 9.54 -18.46 -17.96
N LEU A 230 9.55 -18.15 -19.27
CA LEU A 230 8.89 -18.94 -20.29
C LEU A 230 9.70 -20.19 -20.67
N THR A 231 11.02 -20.06 -20.76
CA THR A 231 11.90 -21.14 -21.22
C THR A 231 12.59 -21.88 -20.10
N GLN A 232 12.58 -21.33 -18.88
CA GLN A 232 13.33 -21.78 -17.71
C GLN A 232 14.86 -21.77 -17.91
N ASN A 233 15.37 -21.22 -19.01
CA ASN A 233 16.80 -21.08 -19.30
C ASN A 233 17.24 -19.64 -19.11
N PHE A 234 18.55 -19.39 -19.17
CA PHE A 234 19.05 -18.02 -19.25
C PHE A 234 18.49 -17.32 -20.50
N TYR A 235 18.25 -16.01 -20.41
CA TYR A 235 17.83 -15.22 -21.58
C TYR A 235 18.87 -15.25 -22.70
N ASP A 236 20.16 -15.34 -22.38
CA ASP A 236 21.26 -15.19 -23.32
C ASP A 236 21.07 -13.94 -24.20
N ASP A 237 21.01 -14.08 -25.52
CA ASP A 237 20.86 -12.96 -26.43
C ASP A 237 19.40 -12.49 -26.57
N GLU A 238 18.42 -13.27 -26.09
CA GLU A 238 16.99 -12.90 -26.07
C GLU A 238 16.73 -11.68 -25.18
N ILE A 239 17.62 -11.41 -24.23
CA ILE A 239 17.52 -10.24 -23.33
C ILE A 239 17.43 -8.92 -24.11
N ASN A 240 17.99 -8.86 -25.32
CA ASN A 240 17.95 -7.68 -26.20
C ASN A 240 16.51 -7.32 -26.66
N ASN A 241 15.55 -8.23 -26.54
CA ASN A 241 14.14 -7.94 -26.77
C ASN A 241 13.52 -7.12 -25.62
N TYR A 242 14.11 -7.23 -24.43
CA TYR A 242 13.60 -6.63 -23.19
C TYR A 242 14.42 -5.41 -22.75
N VAL A 243 15.69 -5.35 -23.13
CA VAL A 243 16.62 -4.25 -22.84
C VAL A 243 16.95 -3.53 -24.14
N ARG A 244 16.51 -2.28 -24.29
CA ARG A 244 16.74 -1.49 -25.50
C ARG A 244 16.98 -0.02 -25.18
N THR A 245 17.66 0.67 -26.09
CA THR A 245 17.89 2.12 -25.99
C THR A 245 16.77 2.89 -26.66
N VAL A 246 16.26 3.93 -26.01
CA VAL A 246 15.24 4.85 -26.51
C VAL A 246 15.64 6.30 -26.20
N SER A 247 15.12 7.26 -26.95
CA SER A 247 15.35 8.68 -26.64
C SER A 247 14.35 9.18 -25.61
N ILE A 248 14.83 9.61 -24.45
CA ILE A 248 14.03 10.18 -23.35
C ILE A 248 14.70 11.46 -22.87
N ARG A 249 13.94 12.55 -22.71
CA ARG A 249 14.44 13.88 -22.27
C ARG A 249 15.64 14.42 -23.08
N GLY A 250 15.74 14.03 -24.35
CA GLY A 250 16.83 14.42 -25.25
C GLY A 250 18.10 13.57 -25.14
N LYS A 251 18.10 12.51 -24.32
CA LYS A 251 19.23 11.58 -24.14
C LYS A 251 18.91 10.17 -24.60
N GLN A 252 19.94 9.37 -24.87
CA GLN A 252 19.81 7.95 -25.17
C GLN A 252 19.75 7.17 -23.86
N THR A 253 18.57 6.70 -23.49
CA THR A 253 18.31 6.02 -22.23
C THR A 253 18.04 4.55 -22.49
N VAL A 254 18.71 3.67 -21.76
CA VAL A 254 18.40 2.24 -21.78
C VAL A 254 17.16 2.00 -20.91
N ILE A 255 16.19 1.29 -21.47
CA ILE A 255 15.01 0.83 -20.75
C ILE A 255 15.01 -0.69 -20.63
N ILE A 256 14.53 -1.18 -19.50
CA ILE A 256 14.32 -2.61 -19.23
C ILE A 256 12.82 -2.90 -19.07
N SER A 257 12.34 -3.93 -19.75
CA SER A 257 10.91 -4.26 -19.88
C SER A 257 10.58 -5.70 -19.49
N THR A 258 11.42 -6.31 -18.66
CA THR A 258 11.12 -7.63 -18.07
C THR A 258 9.87 -7.59 -17.19
N PRO A 259 9.18 -8.73 -16.97
CA PRO A 259 7.80 -8.75 -16.51
C PRO A 259 7.52 -8.01 -15.19
N ASN A 260 8.26 -8.32 -14.11
CA ASN A 260 8.01 -7.71 -12.80
C ASN A 260 8.46 -6.24 -12.79
N ILE A 261 9.58 -5.90 -13.42
CA ILE A 261 10.07 -4.52 -13.49
C ILE A 261 9.07 -3.62 -14.24
N LEU A 262 8.58 -4.06 -15.40
CA LEU A 262 7.63 -3.29 -16.20
C LEU A 262 6.28 -3.13 -15.48
N ALA A 263 5.75 -4.20 -14.90
CA ALA A 263 4.51 -4.16 -14.13
C ALA A 263 4.63 -3.21 -12.93
N THR A 264 5.75 -3.28 -12.21
CA THR A 264 6.05 -2.41 -11.06
C THR A 264 6.11 -0.96 -11.48
N ALA A 265 6.85 -0.62 -12.55
CA ALA A 265 6.96 0.74 -13.03
C ALA A 265 5.61 1.31 -13.48
N ARG A 266 4.83 0.55 -14.25
CA ARG A 266 3.49 0.98 -14.70
C ARG A 266 2.55 1.25 -13.52
N LYS A 267 2.53 0.35 -12.54
CA LYS A 267 1.70 0.50 -11.33
C LYS A 267 2.17 1.66 -10.47
N TYR A 268 3.46 1.71 -10.13
CA TYR A 268 4.04 2.71 -9.23
C TYR A 268 3.86 4.14 -9.73
N PHE A 269 4.15 4.39 -11.01
CA PHE A 269 4.01 5.72 -11.58
C PHE A 269 2.56 6.05 -11.99
N GLY A 270 1.66 5.06 -12.05
CA GLY A 270 0.34 5.23 -12.65
C GLY A 270 0.42 5.50 -14.16
N CYS A 271 1.34 4.84 -14.87
CA CYS A 271 1.58 5.01 -16.30
C CYS A 271 1.43 3.69 -17.07
N PRO A 272 0.21 3.31 -17.48
CA PRO A 272 -0.03 2.02 -18.16
C PRO A 272 0.68 1.85 -19.50
N THR A 273 0.97 2.95 -20.20
CA THR A 273 1.61 2.94 -21.52
C THR A 273 3.14 2.95 -21.46
N LEU A 274 3.73 2.94 -20.26
CA LEU A 274 5.19 2.92 -20.11
C LEU A 274 5.77 1.69 -20.82
N GLN A 275 6.82 1.90 -21.61
CA GLN A 275 7.42 0.84 -22.41
C GLN A 275 8.46 -0.01 -21.65
N GLY A 276 9.08 0.58 -20.63
CA GLY A 276 10.15 -0.02 -19.83
C GLY A 276 10.58 0.95 -18.73
N MET A 277 11.21 0.40 -17.70
CA MET A 277 11.82 1.20 -16.64
C MET A 277 13.15 1.76 -17.11
N GLN A 278 13.42 3.04 -16.80
CA GLN A 278 14.63 3.73 -17.23
C GLN A 278 15.82 3.37 -16.34
N LEU A 279 16.94 3.10 -16.97
CA LEU A 279 18.25 2.95 -16.33
C LEU A 279 19.06 4.22 -16.53
N GLU A 280 20.01 4.46 -15.61
CA GLU A 280 20.90 5.62 -15.65
C GLU A 280 21.56 5.77 -17.02
N ASN A 281 21.52 7.01 -17.55
CA ASN A 281 21.95 7.36 -18.90
C ASN A 281 23.18 8.29 -18.93
N ASP A 282 23.61 8.82 -17.79
CA ASP A 282 24.85 9.58 -17.65
C ASP A 282 25.91 8.76 -16.90
N GLY A 283 27.04 8.45 -17.54
CA GLY A 283 28.09 7.62 -16.96
C GLY A 283 29.21 7.27 -17.93
N ASP A 284 30.22 6.53 -17.45
CA ASP A 284 31.21 5.89 -18.32
C ASP A 284 30.62 4.57 -18.87
N ILE A 285 30.99 4.20 -20.10
CA ILE A 285 30.57 2.98 -20.86
C ILE A 285 30.60 1.66 -20.06
N ASN A 286 31.36 1.58 -18.96
CA ASN A 286 31.49 0.40 -18.09
C ASN A 286 30.54 0.38 -16.88
N SER A 287 29.83 1.48 -16.59
CA SER A 287 28.82 1.61 -15.52
C SER A 287 27.41 1.89 -16.04
N ASP A 288 27.26 2.27 -17.32
CA ASP A 288 25.94 2.54 -17.92
C ASP A 288 25.02 1.31 -17.83
N SER A 289 23.79 1.54 -17.38
CA SER A 289 22.71 0.55 -17.26
C SER A 289 22.84 -0.48 -16.12
N SER A 290 23.56 -0.21 -15.04
CA SER A 290 23.51 -1.03 -13.80
C SER A 290 22.86 -0.31 -12.61
N HIS A 291 22.26 0.85 -12.88
CA HIS A 291 21.59 1.71 -11.91
C HIS A 291 20.24 2.17 -12.45
N TRP A 292 19.31 2.49 -11.55
CA TRP A 292 18.07 3.15 -11.92
C TRP A 292 18.30 4.62 -12.28
N GLU A 293 17.48 5.12 -13.19
CA GLU A 293 17.46 6.54 -13.56
C GLU A 293 17.12 7.43 -12.36
N LYS A 294 18.11 8.20 -11.88
CA LYS A 294 17.98 8.97 -10.63
C LYS A 294 16.96 10.09 -10.74
N THR A 295 16.72 10.63 -11.95
CA THR A 295 15.69 11.66 -12.19
C THR A 295 14.31 11.23 -11.68
N ILE A 296 13.95 9.95 -11.85
CA ILE A 296 12.60 9.43 -11.53
C ILE A 296 12.56 8.52 -10.30
N LEU A 297 13.71 8.20 -9.71
CA LEU A 297 13.85 7.34 -8.52
C LEU A 297 14.94 7.85 -7.56
N PHE A 298 14.86 9.13 -7.16
CA PHE A 298 15.94 9.81 -6.47
C PHE A 298 16.48 9.12 -5.21
N ASP A 299 15.58 8.70 -4.30
CA ASP A 299 15.90 8.08 -3.01
C ASP A 299 16.19 6.57 -3.12
N GLU A 300 16.20 6.01 -4.33
CA GLU A 300 16.38 4.56 -4.52
C GLU A 300 17.85 4.15 -4.35
N LEU A 301 18.05 3.06 -3.62
CA LEU A 301 19.35 2.53 -3.25
C LEU A 301 20.31 2.33 -4.44
N MET A 302 19.80 1.90 -5.58
CA MET A 302 20.54 1.52 -6.78
C MET A 302 20.60 2.63 -7.83
N THR A 303 20.63 3.90 -7.42
CA THR A 303 20.96 5.04 -8.31
C THR A 303 22.47 5.32 -8.32
N ALA A 304 23.00 5.89 -9.41
CA ALA A 304 24.45 6.04 -9.65
C ALA A 304 25.18 7.11 -8.80
N ASP A 305 24.47 7.78 -7.90
CA ASP A 305 25.01 8.80 -6.98
C ASP A 305 24.28 8.74 -5.63
N SER A 306 24.62 7.76 -4.80
CA SER A 306 23.98 7.46 -3.51
C SER A 306 24.40 8.39 -2.36
N SER A 307 25.02 9.55 -2.64
CA SER A 307 25.68 10.40 -1.64
C SER A 307 24.76 11.04 -0.59
N ASP A 308 23.44 10.93 -0.75
CA ASP A 308 22.48 11.43 0.24
C ASP A 308 22.26 10.36 1.33
N ARG A 309 22.17 10.80 2.60
CA ARG A 309 22.01 9.96 3.81
C ARG A 309 20.77 9.03 3.80
N LYS A 310 19.98 9.03 2.73
CA LYS A 310 18.69 8.36 2.62
C LYS A 310 18.46 7.62 1.31
N SER A 311 19.45 6.86 0.89
CA SER A 311 19.26 5.76 -0.07
C SER A 311 18.41 4.64 0.56
N LEU A 312 17.35 4.20 -0.11
CA LEU A 312 16.35 3.25 0.41
C LEU A 312 16.11 2.10 -0.56
N LEU A 313 16.00 0.86 -0.05
CA LEU A 313 15.67 -0.29 -0.88
C LEU A 313 14.18 -0.25 -1.23
N SER A 314 13.87 -0.10 -2.52
CA SER A 314 12.49 0.03 -2.98
C SER A 314 11.96 -1.22 -3.65
N ILE A 315 10.66 -1.18 -3.98
CA ILE A 315 10.02 -2.21 -4.79
C ILE A 315 10.65 -2.39 -6.18
N PHE A 316 11.32 -1.39 -6.75
CA PHE A 316 11.94 -1.50 -8.07
C PHE A 316 13.10 -2.49 -8.07
N THR A 317 14.01 -2.37 -7.10
CA THR A 317 15.12 -3.31 -6.94
C THR A 317 14.62 -4.70 -6.58
N ILE A 318 13.54 -4.83 -5.81
CA ILE A 318 12.90 -6.12 -5.55
C ILE A 318 12.30 -6.74 -6.80
N ALA A 319 11.60 -5.94 -7.62
CA ALA A 319 11.06 -6.39 -8.90
C ALA A 319 12.17 -6.88 -9.85
N LEU A 320 13.33 -6.20 -9.83
CA LEU A 320 14.52 -6.66 -10.54
C LEU A 320 15.03 -7.99 -9.99
N LEU A 321 15.21 -8.12 -8.67
CA LEU A 321 15.67 -9.38 -8.07
C LEU A 321 14.72 -10.54 -8.37
N LYS A 322 13.40 -10.31 -8.44
CA LYS A 322 12.42 -11.30 -8.92
C LYS A 322 12.65 -11.69 -10.37
N ASP A 323 12.85 -10.70 -11.25
CA ASP A 323 13.10 -10.92 -12.69
C ASP A 323 14.45 -11.60 -12.97
N THR A 324 15.41 -11.59 -12.04
CA THR A 324 16.62 -12.42 -12.17
C THR A 324 16.29 -13.91 -12.22
N GLY A 325 15.24 -14.35 -11.52
CA GLY A 325 14.92 -15.76 -11.30
C GLY A 325 15.84 -16.49 -10.29
N TYR A 326 16.80 -15.80 -9.67
CA TYR A 326 17.81 -16.42 -8.80
C TYR A 326 17.32 -16.78 -7.40
N TYR A 327 16.28 -16.10 -6.94
CA TYR A 327 15.78 -16.23 -5.58
C TYR A 327 14.47 -16.99 -5.62
N ALA A 328 14.26 -17.87 -4.64
CA ALA A 328 13.08 -18.70 -4.44
C ALA A 328 11.95 -17.92 -3.72
N GLU A 329 12.29 -17.03 -2.78
CA GLU A 329 11.38 -16.09 -2.13
C GLU A 329 12.13 -14.78 -1.84
N ILE A 330 11.41 -13.65 -1.85
CA ILE A 330 11.94 -12.35 -1.45
C ILE A 330 10.94 -11.70 -0.49
N ASP A 331 11.40 -11.32 0.69
CA ASP A 331 10.55 -10.74 1.74
C ASP A 331 10.25 -9.26 1.46
N GLU A 332 9.11 -9.00 0.81
CA GLU A 332 8.64 -7.64 0.53
C GLU A 332 8.27 -6.85 1.80
N SER A 333 8.15 -7.47 2.98
CA SER A 333 7.86 -6.73 4.22
C SER A 333 9.03 -5.82 4.66
N MET A 334 10.23 -6.08 4.13
CA MET A 334 11.47 -5.35 4.44
C MET A 334 11.70 -4.10 3.59
N ILE A 335 10.84 -3.84 2.59
CA ILE A 335 11.05 -2.75 1.63
C ILE A 335 10.66 -1.39 2.21
N ASN A 336 11.33 -0.34 1.74
CA ASN A 336 10.98 1.04 2.07
C ASN A 336 9.95 1.60 1.09
N ASN A 337 9.08 2.47 1.59
CA ASN A 337 8.07 3.16 0.77
C ASN A 337 8.62 4.51 0.30
N ILE A 338 9.15 4.55 -0.93
CA ILE A 338 9.56 5.79 -1.60
C ILE A 338 8.32 6.50 -2.15
N GLN A 339 8.26 7.83 -2.03
CA GLN A 339 7.16 8.65 -2.58
C GLN A 339 7.50 9.32 -3.92
N TRP A 340 8.78 9.53 -4.19
CA TRP A 340 9.25 10.21 -5.40
C TRP A 340 8.60 9.64 -6.67
N GLY A 341 7.87 10.48 -7.41
CA GLY A 341 7.22 10.12 -8.66
C GLY A 341 5.98 9.22 -8.56
N LYS A 342 5.61 8.75 -7.37
CA LYS A 342 4.51 7.80 -7.20
C LYS A 342 3.17 8.39 -7.66
N ASN A 343 2.45 7.65 -8.52
CA ASN A 343 1.16 8.05 -9.11
C ASN A 343 1.18 9.40 -9.87
N LYS A 344 2.34 9.91 -10.32
CA LYS A 344 2.43 11.20 -11.04
C LYS A 344 2.19 11.07 -12.56
N GLY A 345 1.94 9.87 -13.06
CA GLY A 345 1.59 9.56 -14.43
C GLY A 345 2.78 9.50 -15.40
N CYS A 346 2.49 9.22 -16.67
CA CYS A 346 3.51 9.10 -17.72
C CYS A 346 4.30 10.41 -17.95
N ASP A 347 3.65 11.54 -17.71
CA ASP A 347 4.24 12.86 -17.87
C ASP A 347 5.49 13.05 -16.99
N PHE A 348 5.39 12.70 -15.71
CA PHE A 348 6.50 12.73 -14.76
C PHE A 348 7.65 11.84 -15.24
N VAL A 349 7.34 10.61 -15.64
CA VAL A 349 8.35 9.61 -16.02
C VAL A 349 9.09 10.01 -17.29
N LEU A 350 8.39 10.58 -18.28
CA LEU A 350 8.95 10.87 -19.60
C LEU A 350 9.51 12.29 -19.74
N ARG A 351 8.96 13.27 -19.01
CA ARG A 351 9.37 14.68 -19.11
C ARG A 351 9.99 15.22 -17.83
N ALA A 352 9.67 14.68 -16.66
CA ALA A 352 10.23 15.10 -15.37
C ALA A 352 10.23 16.64 -15.20
N CYS A 353 11.38 17.25 -14.90
CA CYS A 353 11.52 18.70 -14.77
C CYS A 353 11.35 19.48 -16.09
N GLN A 354 11.39 18.82 -17.26
CA GLN A 354 11.08 19.41 -18.57
C GLN A 354 9.56 19.47 -18.83
N SER A 355 8.73 18.96 -17.91
CA SER A 355 7.28 19.06 -18.03
C SER A 355 6.76 20.48 -17.78
N ASP A 356 5.69 20.83 -18.49
CA ASP A 356 4.87 22.01 -18.19
C ASP A 356 4.21 21.89 -16.80
N THR A 357 3.87 20.65 -16.40
CA THR A 357 3.37 20.33 -15.06
C THR A 357 4.42 20.70 -14.02
N TYR A 358 4.00 21.33 -12.92
CA TYR A 358 4.86 21.53 -11.77
C TYR A 358 4.81 20.29 -10.87
N TYR A 359 5.98 19.73 -10.59
CA TYR A 359 6.17 18.61 -9.68
C TYR A 359 7.01 19.10 -8.52
N HIS A 360 6.52 18.93 -7.29
CA HIS A 360 7.20 19.39 -6.07
C HIS A 360 8.58 18.75 -5.86
N GLU A 361 8.86 17.63 -6.51
CA GLU A 361 10.16 16.97 -6.59
C GLU A 361 11.23 17.83 -7.28
N PHE A 362 10.82 18.71 -8.20
CA PHE A 362 11.73 19.53 -9.01
C PHE A 362 11.56 21.03 -8.74
N ILE A 363 12.67 21.74 -8.63
CA ILE A 363 12.71 23.19 -8.39
C ILE A 363 12.80 23.94 -9.72
N LYS A 364 11.83 24.82 -10.00
CA LYS A 364 11.81 25.66 -11.22
C LYS A 364 12.44 27.05 -11.05
N ILE A 365 12.70 27.51 -9.82
CA ILE A 365 13.13 28.89 -9.51
C ILE A 365 14.63 28.93 -9.16
N GLU A 366 15.36 29.93 -9.66
CA GLU A 366 16.82 30.06 -9.48
C GLU A 366 17.27 30.69 -8.16
N TYR A 367 16.40 31.44 -7.47
CA TYR A 367 16.76 32.12 -6.23
C TYR A 367 15.68 31.92 -5.16
N THR A 368 15.92 30.99 -4.25
CA THR A 368 15.18 30.89 -3.00
C THR A 368 16.12 30.64 -1.83
N PRO A 369 15.88 31.25 -0.65
CA PRO A 369 16.51 30.80 0.60
C PRO A 369 16.20 29.32 0.86
N GLU A 370 16.95 28.66 1.76
CA GLU A 370 16.76 27.25 2.12
C GLU A 370 15.27 26.84 2.17
N GLN A 371 14.94 25.72 1.52
CA GLN A 371 13.59 25.17 1.44
C GLN A 371 13.56 23.74 1.95
N CYS A 372 12.37 23.25 2.30
CA CYS A 372 12.20 21.84 2.61
C CYS A 372 12.44 20.98 1.36
N SER A 373 13.03 19.81 1.55
CA SER A 373 13.00 18.75 0.54
C SER A 373 11.56 18.32 0.23
N SER A 374 11.35 17.73 -0.95
CA SER A 374 10.03 17.28 -1.42
C SER A 374 9.32 16.33 -0.46
N ASN A 375 10.08 15.52 0.26
CA ASN A 375 9.57 14.59 1.27
C ASN A 375 9.48 15.18 2.70
N ASN A 376 9.76 16.47 2.87
CA ASN A 376 9.73 17.20 4.14
C ASN A 376 10.64 16.63 5.24
N GLU A 377 11.70 15.90 4.91
CA GLU A 377 12.55 15.27 5.93
C GLU A 377 13.66 16.19 6.43
N GLY A 378 13.93 17.23 5.67
CA GLY A 378 14.97 18.19 5.95
C GLY A 378 14.81 19.43 5.10
N TYR A 379 15.77 20.33 5.23
CA TYR A 379 15.90 21.49 4.37
C TYR A 379 17.35 21.73 3.98
N GLY A 380 17.54 22.46 2.89
CA GLY A 380 18.85 22.88 2.46
C GLY A 380 18.80 23.64 1.16
N GLU A 381 19.83 23.43 0.34
CA GLU A 381 20.10 24.25 -0.83
C GLU A 381 19.69 23.56 -2.13
N ILE A 382 19.48 24.35 -3.17
CA ILE A 382 19.20 23.83 -4.50
C ILE A 382 20.48 23.19 -5.03
N VAL A 383 20.37 21.94 -5.48
CA VAL A 383 21.43 21.25 -6.22
C VAL A 383 20.93 20.86 -7.59
N GLU A 384 21.89 20.81 -8.52
CA GLU A 384 21.71 20.31 -9.87
C GLU A 384 22.70 19.16 -10.06
N ASN A 385 22.23 18.05 -10.61
CA ASN A 385 23.03 16.85 -10.80
C ASN A 385 22.88 16.35 -12.24
N ARG A 386 24.00 16.00 -12.88
CA ARG A 386 24.01 15.42 -14.22
C ARG A 386 23.17 14.14 -14.30
N PHE A 387 23.31 13.25 -13.30
CA PHE A 387 22.56 11.99 -13.18
C PHE A 387 21.05 12.21 -12.98
N MET A 388 20.61 13.46 -12.76
CA MET A 388 19.20 13.82 -12.70
C MET A 388 18.74 14.56 -13.96
N ASP A 389 19.42 14.36 -15.10
CA ASP A 389 19.15 15.09 -16.34
C ASP A 389 19.17 16.62 -16.16
N ASN A 390 20.02 17.10 -15.25
CA ASN A 390 20.11 18.50 -14.83
C ASN A 390 18.81 19.07 -14.21
N CYS A 391 17.92 18.19 -13.75
CA CYS A 391 16.78 18.59 -12.94
C CYS A 391 17.28 19.10 -11.57
N LYS A 392 16.82 20.30 -11.20
CA LYS A 392 17.13 20.93 -9.92
C LYS A 392 16.25 20.37 -8.81
N LYS A 393 16.81 20.10 -7.64
CA LYS A 393 16.10 19.65 -6.44
C LYS A 393 16.70 20.28 -5.18
N ILE A 394 16.08 20.06 -4.01
CA ILE A 394 16.69 20.42 -2.73
C ILE A 394 17.60 19.28 -2.23
N ASN A 395 18.85 19.61 -1.89
CA ASN A 395 19.70 18.76 -1.08
C ASN A 395 19.61 19.17 0.38
N ASN A 396 19.43 18.19 1.26
CA ASN A 396 19.27 18.44 2.69
C ASN A 396 20.63 18.71 3.34
N SER A 397 20.90 19.98 3.67
CA SER A 397 22.00 20.38 4.56
C SER A 397 21.69 20.04 6.01
N VAL A 398 20.39 20.00 6.35
CA VAL A 398 19.86 19.66 7.69
C VAL A 398 18.76 18.63 7.54
N PHE A 399 18.88 17.52 8.28
CA PHE A 399 17.82 16.52 8.43
C PHE A 399 17.10 16.74 9.74
N CYS A 400 15.77 16.83 9.72
CA CYS A 400 14.97 17.10 10.92
C CYS A 400 15.03 15.94 11.93
N GLU A 401 15.31 14.73 11.48
CA GLU A 401 15.46 13.56 12.35
C GLU A 401 16.81 13.46 13.08
N ASP A 402 17.82 14.21 12.63
CA ASP A 402 19.17 14.17 13.19
C ASP A 402 19.24 14.97 14.51
N TYR A 403 19.12 14.27 15.65
CA TYR A 403 19.19 14.87 16.98
C TYR A 403 20.50 15.64 17.23
N SER A 404 21.59 15.30 16.52
CA SER A 404 22.88 16.00 16.67
C SER A 404 22.84 17.44 16.16
N LYS A 405 21.80 17.82 15.41
CA LYS A 405 21.59 19.19 14.92
C LYS A 405 20.97 20.13 15.96
N LYS A 406 20.50 19.58 17.09
CA LYS A 406 19.88 20.36 18.15
C LYS A 406 20.86 21.35 18.81
N THR A 407 20.46 22.61 18.91
CA THR A 407 21.19 23.68 19.60
C THR A 407 20.35 24.34 20.69
N ILE A 408 20.99 25.13 21.56
CA ILE A 408 20.30 25.92 22.59
C ILE A 408 19.36 26.98 21.99
N TYR A 409 19.57 27.38 20.73
CA TYR A 409 18.78 28.41 20.07
C TYR A 409 17.45 27.89 19.50
N ASP A 410 17.30 26.57 19.41
CA ASP A 410 16.14 25.94 18.79
C ASP A 410 14.87 26.14 19.62
N GLU A 411 15.00 26.31 20.94
CA GLU A 411 13.87 26.60 21.82
C GLU A 411 13.22 27.96 21.51
N TYR A 412 14.02 29.00 21.24
CA TYR A 412 13.51 30.33 20.82
C TYR A 412 12.84 30.31 19.44
N LYS A 413 13.25 29.32 18.64
CA LYS A 413 12.85 29.07 17.27
C LYS A 413 11.69 28.08 17.15
N LEU A 414 11.22 27.54 18.27
CA LEU A 414 10.25 26.45 18.36
C LEU A 414 10.62 25.23 17.50
N GLU A 415 11.91 25.02 17.25
CA GLU A 415 12.41 23.91 16.45
C GLU A 415 12.60 22.64 17.28
N TYR A 416 12.38 21.50 16.63
CA TYR A 416 12.58 20.19 17.21
C TYR A 416 13.36 19.29 16.23
N TYR A 417 14.34 18.56 16.74
CA TYR A 417 15.09 17.56 15.98
C TYR A 417 14.93 16.18 16.63
N GLY A 418 14.56 15.17 15.84
CA GLY A 418 14.32 13.79 16.30
C GLY A 418 13.40 12.99 15.37
N ALA A 419 13.22 11.69 15.65
CA ALA A 419 12.60 10.72 14.73
C ALA A 419 11.21 11.10 14.16
N ASN A 420 10.42 11.90 14.89
CA ASN A 420 9.09 12.37 14.45
C ASN A 420 9.11 13.84 14.01
N SER A 421 10.27 14.36 13.61
CA SER A 421 10.42 15.74 13.16
C SER A 421 10.42 15.84 11.64
N ARG A 422 9.75 16.86 11.12
CA ARG A 422 9.64 17.15 9.69
C ARG A 422 9.79 18.65 9.42
N CYS A 423 10.22 18.96 8.20
CA CYS A 423 10.42 20.31 7.73
C CYS A 423 9.12 20.96 7.30
N PHE A 424 8.93 22.20 7.73
CA PHE A 424 7.84 23.06 7.30
C PHE A 424 8.37 24.41 6.84
N GLN A 425 7.66 25.02 5.90
CA GLN A 425 7.75 26.46 5.70
C GLN A 425 7.16 27.17 6.91
N SER A 426 8.03 27.73 7.75
CA SER A 426 7.68 28.17 9.09
C SER A 426 8.55 29.33 9.57
N THR A 427 7.91 30.34 10.15
CA THR A 427 8.54 31.45 10.88
C THR A 427 8.28 31.40 12.38
N ALA A 428 7.79 30.25 12.87
CA ALA A 428 7.47 30.01 14.27
C ALA A 428 8.61 30.42 15.22
N ASN A 429 8.27 31.15 16.28
CA ASN A 429 9.22 31.60 17.29
C ASN A 429 8.49 31.96 18.61
N VAL A 430 9.24 32.31 19.65
CA VAL A 430 8.70 32.60 21.00
C VAL A 430 8.14 34.02 21.21
N GLY A 431 7.99 34.84 20.17
CA GLY A 431 7.35 36.16 20.23
C GLY A 431 8.24 37.30 20.76
N GLN A 432 9.56 37.13 20.78
CA GLN A 432 10.51 38.10 21.37
C GLN A 432 10.95 39.25 20.44
N GLY A 433 10.23 39.50 19.33
CA GLY A 433 10.59 40.56 18.37
C GLY A 433 11.91 40.34 17.62
N VAL A 434 12.50 39.14 17.72
CA VAL A 434 13.69 38.74 16.97
C VAL A 434 13.27 38.19 15.63
N THR A 435 13.59 38.90 14.55
CA THR A 435 13.35 38.43 13.20
C THR A 435 14.45 37.45 12.79
N TYR A 436 14.08 36.20 12.55
CA TYR A 436 14.99 35.20 12.01
C TYR A 436 14.90 35.20 10.48
N ASN A 437 16.04 35.25 9.78
CA ASN A 437 16.08 35.30 8.31
C ASN A 437 15.65 33.98 7.62
N LYS A 438 15.50 32.89 8.38
CA LYS A 438 15.11 31.57 7.84
C LYS A 438 13.61 31.34 7.96
N ASN A 439 12.98 30.97 6.84
CA ASN A 439 11.55 30.67 6.73
C ASN A 439 11.25 29.17 6.68
N VAL A 440 12.19 28.33 7.11
CA VAL A 440 12.07 26.87 7.19
C VAL A 440 12.50 26.39 8.57
N ARG A 441 11.76 25.42 9.12
CA ARG A 441 11.98 24.90 10.48
C ARG A 441 11.60 23.43 10.57
N CYS A 442 12.28 22.70 11.44
CA CYS A 442 11.92 21.34 11.81
C CYS A 442 10.97 21.35 13.01
N HIS A 443 9.82 20.69 12.89
CA HIS A 443 8.82 20.58 13.96
C HIS A 443 8.45 19.13 14.22
N ARG A 444 8.13 18.81 15.47
CA ARG A 444 7.59 17.49 15.83
C ARG A 444 6.18 17.34 15.29
N VAL A 445 5.91 16.22 14.62
CA VAL A 445 4.61 15.94 14.00
C VAL A 445 4.05 14.61 14.48
N ILE A 446 2.73 14.57 14.60
CA ILE A 446 1.94 13.37 14.85
C ILE A 446 0.86 13.30 13.77
N CYS A 447 0.92 12.28 12.93
CA CYS A 447 -0.09 12.00 11.91
C CYS A 447 -1.26 11.21 12.50
N SER A 448 -2.49 11.52 12.08
CA SER A 448 -3.65 10.68 12.39
C SER A 448 -3.56 9.34 11.63
N PRO A 449 -4.13 8.24 12.16
CA PRO A 449 -4.06 6.92 11.52
C PRO A 449 -4.64 6.86 10.10
N ASP A 450 -5.60 7.72 9.78
CA ASP A 450 -6.26 7.83 8.47
C ASP A 450 -5.59 8.86 7.52
N PHE A 451 -4.53 9.52 7.99
CA PHE A 451 -3.78 10.59 7.31
C PHE A 451 -4.62 11.80 6.89
N THR A 452 -5.72 12.09 7.60
CA THR A 452 -6.58 13.26 7.33
C THR A 452 -6.23 14.48 8.17
N GLN A 453 -5.36 14.31 9.17
CA GLN A 453 -4.95 15.35 10.09
C GLN A 453 -3.50 15.15 10.54
N ILE A 454 -2.78 16.26 10.70
CA ILE A 454 -1.51 16.29 11.43
C ILE A 454 -1.59 17.23 12.63
N THR A 455 -0.88 16.86 13.69
CA THR A 455 -0.70 17.67 14.89
C THR A 455 0.76 18.05 15.02
N ILE A 456 1.03 19.36 15.09
CA ILE A 456 2.35 19.93 15.30
C ILE A 456 2.51 20.23 16.79
N ASP A 457 3.51 19.62 17.40
CA ASP A 457 3.79 19.67 18.83
C ASP A 457 5.04 20.50 19.09
N PHE A 458 4.91 21.59 19.84
CA PHE A 458 6.03 22.46 20.17
C PHE A 458 6.69 21.98 21.47
N PRO A 459 8.03 22.06 21.59
CA PRO A 459 8.77 21.54 22.75
C PRO A 459 8.47 22.23 24.09
N ASN A 460 7.71 23.33 24.10
CA ASN A 460 7.34 24.08 25.31
C ASN A 460 5.83 24.03 25.55
N ASN A 461 5.42 23.55 26.74
CA ASN A 461 4.01 23.41 27.16
C ASN A 461 3.21 24.72 27.18
N LYS A 462 3.86 25.87 26.97
CA LYS A 462 3.21 27.18 26.83
C LYS A 462 2.46 27.37 25.51
N PHE A 463 2.76 26.57 24.48
CA PHE A 463 2.11 26.67 23.18
C PHE A 463 1.04 25.59 23.02
N GLN A 464 -0.12 25.97 22.49
CA GLN A 464 -1.10 24.99 22.06
C GLN A 464 -0.59 24.21 20.86
N LYS A 465 -0.93 22.92 20.80
CA LYS A 465 -0.67 22.10 19.62
C LYS A 465 -1.43 22.66 18.42
N LEU A 466 -0.74 22.79 17.30
CA LEU A 466 -1.34 23.25 16.05
C LEU A 466 -1.85 22.05 15.27
N VAL A 467 -3.03 22.17 14.68
CA VAL A 467 -3.67 21.09 13.93
C VAL A 467 -3.90 21.54 12.49
N CYS A 468 -3.37 20.80 11.53
CA CYS A 468 -3.71 20.94 10.13
C CYS A 468 -4.67 19.80 9.75
N LYS A 469 -5.87 20.14 9.28
CA LYS A 469 -6.81 19.18 8.71
C LYS A 469 -6.75 19.21 7.19
N LYS A 470 -7.42 18.28 6.52
CA LYS A 470 -7.53 18.25 5.05
C LYS A 470 -7.97 19.60 4.45
N GLN A 471 -8.91 20.31 5.08
CA GLN A 471 -9.31 21.64 4.59
C GLN A 471 -8.23 22.72 4.73
N ASP A 472 -7.14 22.45 5.46
CA ASP A 472 -6.05 23.38 5.73
C ASP A 472 -4.82 23.12 4.86
N GLU A 473 -4.86 22.14 3.96
CA GLU A 473 -3.75 21.83 3.03
C GLU A 473 -3.29 23.09 2.27
N GLY A 474 -1.98 23.35 2.29
CA GLY A 474 -1.34 24.54 1.71
C GLY A 474 -1.64 25.87 2.42
N LYS A 475 -2.47 25.89 3.47
CA LYS A 475 -2.80 27.13 4.19
C LYS A 475 -1.73 27.53 5.18
N LYS A 476 -1.50 28.83 5.26
CA LYS A 476 -0.64 29.45 6.27
C LYS A 476 -1.43 29.76 7.54
N ILE A 477 -1.02 29.16 8.66
CA ILE A 477 -1.68 29.26 9.96
C ILE A 477 -0.78 30.03 10.94
N GLN A 478 -1.35 30.91 11.76
CA GLN A 478 -0.64 31.57 12.85
C GLN A 478 -0.33 30.58 13.97
N VAL A 479 0.89 30.62 14.51
CA VAL A 479 1.29 29.77 15.66
C VAL A 479 0.38 30.05 16.85
N ILE A 480 0.06 31.32 17.10
CA ILE A 480 -0.96 31.74 18.06
C ILE A 480 -1.96 32.67 17.34
N LYS A 481 -3.24 32.30 17.36
CA LYS A 481 -4.30 33.05 16.69
C LYS A 481 -4.38 34.49 17.22
N GLY A 482 -4.29 35.46 16.33
CA GLY A 482 -4.34 36.89 16.65
C GLY A 482 -3.00 37.48 17.10
N GLN A 483 -1.91 36.70 17.14
CA GLN A 483 -0.59 37.13 17.62
C GLN A 483 0.49 36.87 16.55
N PRO A 484 0.65 37.77 15.57
CA PRO A 484 1.57 37.59 14.43
C PRO A 484 3.05 37.52 14.83
N GLU A 485 3.43 38.01 16.01
CA GLU A 485 4.79 38.01 16.53
C GLU A 485 5.35 36.59 16.74
N PHE A 486 4.50 35.60 16.97
CA PHE A 486 4.90 34.18 17.10
C PHE A 486 5.13 33.50 15.75
N GLY A 487 4.85 34.19 14.65
CA GLY A 487 5.05 33.69 13.30
C GLY A 487 3.96 32.72 12.83
N TYR A 488 4.29 32.01 11.77
CA TYR A 488 3.33 31.20 11.00
C TYR A 488 3.93 29.86 10.61
N ILE A 489 3.07 28.88 10.36
CA ILE A 489 3.41 27.58 9.76
C ILE A 489 2.49 27.35 8.57
N THR A 490 3.03 26.88 7.46
CA THR A 490 2.25 26.46 6.30
C THR A 490 1.97 24.97 6.42
N CYS A 491 0.70 24.58 6.39
CA CYS A 491 0.32 23.17 6.37
C CYS A 491 0.77 22.52 5.05
N PRO A 492 1.15 21.23 5.04
CA PRO A 492 1.55 20.54 3.84
C PRO A 492 0.44 20.55 2.77
N ASP A 493 0.83 20.54 1.50
CA ASP A 493 -0.13 20.55 0.38
C ASP A 493 -0.89 19.23 0.23
N ASN A 494 -0.37 18.14 0.79
CA ASN A 494 -0.99 16.82 0.77
C ASN A 494 -0.63 16.09 2.07
N LEU A 495 -1.59 16.02 3.02
CA LEU A 495 -1.37 15.39 4.32
C LEU A 495 -1.10 13.88 4.21
N ARG A 496 -1.69 13.23 3.21
CA ARG A 496 -1.49 11.79 2.99
C ARG A 496 -0.05 11.51 2.54
N GLU A 497 0.44 12.24 1.54
CA GLU A 497 1.82 12.11 1.05
C GLU A 497 2.82 12.47 2.17
N PHE A 498 2.57 13.58 2.87
CA PHE A 498 3.38 14.04 4.00
C PHE A 498 3.48 12.99 5.12
N CYS A 499 2.40 12.26 5.42
CA CYS A 499 2.37 11.23 6.46
C CYS A 499 2.80 9.83 5.99
N SER A 500 2.98 9.61 4.68
CA SER A 500 3.30 8.29 4.10
C SER A 500 4.79 7.95 4.10
N TYR A 501 5.59 8.56 4.97
CA TYR A 501 7.03 8.32 5.04
C TYR A 501 7.37 7.01 5.76
N THR A 502 8.56 6.47 5.47
CA THR A 502 9.08 5.32 6.23
C THR A 502 9.74 5.83 7.53
N PRO A 503 9.27 5.43 8.73
CA PRO A 503 9.85 5.93 9.97
C PRO A 503 11.29 5.45 10.13
N GLU A 504 12.14 6.30 10.72
CA GLU A 504 13.51 5.91 11.08
C GLU A 504 13.56 5.16 12.41
N CYS A 505 14.55 4.30 12.54
CA CYS A 505 14.74 3.54 13.76
C CYS A 505 15.49 4.33 14.82
N PRO A 506 15.15 4.13 16.10
CA PRO A 506 15.84 4.79 17.22
C PRO A 506 17.32 4.44 17.18
N LYS A 507 18.17 5.47 17.28
CA LYS A 507 19.64 5.36 17.25
C LYS A 507 20.21 4.51 16.10
N TYR A 508 19.47 4.32 15.01
CA TYR A 508 19.79 3.37 13.94
C TYR A 508 20.16 1.98 14.49
N CYS A 509 19.38 1.51 15.46
CA CYS A 509 19.57 0.22 16.11
C CYS A 509 20.96 0.03 16.70
N SER A 510 21.58 1.14 17.15
CA SER A 510 22.87 1.18 17.82
C SER A 510 23.99 0.42 17.08
N ARG A 511 23.87 0.28 15.75
CA ARG A 511 24.77 -0.53 14.90
C ARG A 511 24.81 -2.02 15.26
N LYS A 512 23.78 -2.49 15.96
CA LYS A 512 23.59 -3.85 16.47
C LYS A 512 22.25 -4.43 16.03
N GLY A 513 21.64 -3.86 15.00
CA GLY A 513 20.42 -4.36 14.39
C GLY A 513 20.15 -3.71 13.05
N ILE A 514 19.12 -4.20 12.39
CA ILE A 514 18.62 -3.69 11.12
C ILE A 514 17.39 -2.84 11.36
N CYS A 515 17.28 -1.71 10.67
CA CYS A 515 16.06 -0.91 10.70
C CYS A 515 15.03 -1.41 9.67
N ILE A 516 13.84 -1.78 10.12
CA ILE A 516 12.72 -2.19 9.27
C ILE A 516 11.49 -1.37 9.68
N ASN A 517 11.07 -0.43 8.84
CA ASN A 517 9.88 0.43 9.05
C ASN A 517 9.82 1.08 10.46
N GLY A 518 10.93 1.67 10.91
CA GLY A 518 11.03 2.33 12.21
C GLY A 518 11.27 1.41 13.41
N GLN A 519 11.30 0.10 13.18
CA GLN A 519 11.56 -0.89 14.23
C GLN A 519 12.93 -1.55 14.05
N CYS A 520 13.66 -1.68 15.15
CA CYS A 520 14.95 -2.34 15.16
C CYS A 520 14.82 -3.85 15.28
N LYS A 521 15.32 -4.59 14.30
CA LYS A 521 15.50 -6.04 14.37
C LYS A 521 16.93 -6.35 14.77
N CYS A 522 17.15 -6.58 16.06
CA CYS A 522 18.48 -6.78 16.62
C CYS A 522 19.19 -8.02 16.08
N HIS A 523 20.52 -7.95 16.03
CA HIS A 523 21.37 -9.10 15.75
C HIS A 523 21.43 -10.03 16.95
N PHE A 524 21.82 -11.28 16.70
CA PHE A 524 21.97 -12.27 17.76
C PHE A 524 22.88 -11.76 18.88
N GLY A 525 22.47 -11.94 20.14
CA GLY A 525 23.18 -11.44 21.31
C GLY A 525 22.87 -9.99 21.69
N TRP A 526 22.08 -9.26 20.88
CA TRP A 526 21.64 -7.89 21.14
C TRP A 526 20.12 -7.80 21.17
N THR A 527 19.61 -6.80 21.90
CA THR A 527 18.19 -6.62 22.20
C THR A 527 17.96 -5.21 22.74
N GLY A 528 16.71 -4.87 23.08
CA GLY A 528 16.31 -3.53 23.50
C GLY A 528 15.73 -2.73 22.34
N PHE A 529 15.11 -1.59 22.66
CA PHE A 529 14.33 -0.79 21.71
C PHE A 529 15.17 -0.32 20.50
N ASP A 530 16.45 -0.04 20.73
CA ASP A 530 17.44 0.39 19.75
C ASP A 530 18.67 -0.54 19.72
N CYS A 531 18.54 -1.80 20.15
CA CYS A 531 19.60 -2.81 20.18
C CYS A 531 20.88 -2.42 20.97
N ASP A 532 20.78 -1.52 21.94
CA ASP A 532 21.92 -1.10 22.77
C ASP A 532 22.22 -2.05 23.94
N SER A 533 21.38 -3.05 24.18
CA SER A 533 21.47 -3.96 25.31
C SER A 533 21.91 -5.36 24.89
N GLU A 534 22.75 -5.99 25.71
CA GLU A 534 23.17 -7.37 25.48
C GLU A 534 22.09 -8.35 25.96
N GLN A 535 21.79 -9.35 25.14
CA GLN A 535 20.74 -10.34 25.42
C GLN A 535 20.97 -11.11 26.73
N ARG A 536 22.23 -11.29 27.16
CA ARG A 536 22.54 -11.94 28.44
C ARG A 536 21.98 -11.22 29.68
N TRP A 537 21.60 -9.94 29.56
CA TRP A 537 21.01 -9.18 30.66
C TRP A 537 19.51 -9.42 30.83
N CYS A 538 18.87 -10.06 29.86
CA CYS A 538 17.47 -10.46 29.96
C CYS A 538 17.21 -11.65 29.03
N ASN A 539 16.96 -12.81 29.63
CA ASN A 539 16.67 -14.02 28.88
C ASN A 539 15.24 -14.03 28.31
N ASP A 540 14.35 -13.21 28.89
CA ASP A 540 12.93 -13.11 28.57
C ASP A 540 12.66 -11.94 27.58
N PHE A 541 11.85 -10.94 27.95
CA PHE A 541 11.45 -9.84 27.07
C PHE A 541 11.84 -8.46 27.62
N PHE A 542 12.09 -7.50 26.73
CA PHE A 542 12.35 -6.12 27.09
C PHE A 542 11.11 -5.26 26.97
N LEU A 543 10.83 -4.49 28.01
CA LEU A 543 9.80 -3.45 28.01
C LEU A 543 10.46 -2.07 28.04
N TYR A 544 10.05 -1.19 27.13
CA TYR A 544 10.37 0.24 27.18
C TYR A 544 9.14 1.03 27.65
N ASP A 545 9.26 1.71 28.79
CA ASP A 545 8.26 2.58 29.41
C ASP A 545 8.82 3.97 29.78
N GLY A 546 9.92 4.36 29.11
CA GLY A 546 10.77 5.49 29.46
C GLY A 546 12.15 5.03 29.93
N PHE A 547 12.23 3.82 30.50
CA PHE A 547 13.47 3.10 30.80
C PHE A 547 13.41 1.68 30.21
N GLN A 548 14.58 1.05 30.00
CA GLN A 548 14.63 -0.35 29.54
C GLN A 548 14.55 -1.29 30.75
N LYS A 549 13.57 -2.19 30.77
CA LYS A 549 13.35 -3.17 31.85
C LYS A 549 13.17 -4.58 31.29
N CYS A 550 13.79 -5.57 31.94
CA CYS A 550 13.54 -6.98 31.66
C CYS A 550 12.24 -7.45 32.32
N VAL A 551 11.38 -8.13 31.56
CA VAL A 551 10.10 -8.69 32.01
C VAL A 551 9.94 -10.12 31.49
N GLN A 552 9.33 -10.98 32.30
CA GLN A 552 9.10 -12.39 31.94
C GLN A 552 8.02 -12.56 30.86
N GLN A 553 7.06 -11.62 30.80
CA GLN A 553 6.00 -11.60 29.81
C GLN A 553 5.65 -10.15 29.49
N CYS A 554 5.24 -9.88 28.25
CA CYS A 554 4.77 -8.56 27.87
C CYS A 554 3.46 -8.20 28.60
N PRO A 555 3.26 -6.92 28.97
CA PRO A 555 2.00 -6.42 29.52
C PRO A 555 0.80 -6.72 28.59
N GLN A 556 -0.43 -6.68 29.12
CA GLN A 556 -1.63 -7.11 28.38
C GLN A 556 -1.83 -6.45 27.00
N ASP A 557 -1.43 -5.19 26.86
CA ASP A 557 -1.58 -4.38 25.64
C ASP A 557 -0.32 -4.39 24.74
N LYS A 558 0.64 -5.28 25.01
CA LYS A 558 1.90 -5.39 24.26
C LYS A 558 2.21 -6.84 23.89
N PHE A 559 2.89 -7.00 22.77
CA PHE A 559 3.29 -8.28 22.19
C PHE A 559 4.81 -8.37 22.09
N ALA A 560 5.35 -9.55 22.37
CA ALA A 560 6.76 -9.83 22.20
C ALA A 560 7.10 -9.96 20.72
N ASN A 561 7.95 -9.06 20.24
CA ASN A 561 8.41 -9.07 18.86
C ASN A 561 9.52 -10.11 18.65
N PRO A 562 9.90 -10.41 17.38
CA PRO A 562 10.97 -11.37 17.08
C PRO A 562 12.33 -11.04 17.69
N ASP A 563 12.54 -9.77 18.04
CA ASP A 563 13.71 -9.23 18.74
C ASP A 563 13.57 -9.27 20.28
N LYS A 564 12.51 -9.91 20.80
CA LYS A 564 12.14 -9.99 22.22
C LYS A 564 11.77 -8.66 22.88
N VAL A 565 11.38 -7.64 22.10
CA VAL A 565 10.91 -6.35 22.63
C VAL A 565 9.38 -6.31 22.67
N CYS A 566 8.81 -5.89 23.79
CA CYS A 566 7.37 -5.70 23.96
C CYS A 566 6.92 -4.40 23.29
N ARG A 567 6.10 -4.50 22.23
CA ARG A 567 5.51 -3.34 21.53
C ARG A 567 4.00 -3.50 21.40
N GLU A 568 3.30 -2.40 21.18
CA GLU A 568 1.83 -2.38 21.02
C GLU A 568 1.37 -3.04 19.71
N SER A 569 2.23 -3.05 18.70
CA SER A 569 1.98 -3.65 17.38
C SER A 569 3.13 -4.55 16.95
N CYS A 570 2.80 -5.56 16.15
CA CYS A 570 3.79 -6.39 15.46
C CYS A 570 4.29 -5.69 14.18
N PRO A 571 5.56 -5.88 13.79
CA PRO A 571 6.08 -5.38 12.52
C PRO A 571 5.41 -6.06 11.33
N ASN A 572 5.55 -5.45 10.15
CA ASN A 572 5.16 -6.09 8.89
C ASN A 572 5.82 -7.48 8.77
N GLY A 573 5.09 -8.42 8.18
CA GLY A 573 5.46 -9.84 8.11
C GLY A 573 5.14 -10.64 9.38
N TYR A 574 4.50 -10.03 10.39
CA TYR A 574 4.10 -10.71 11.63
C TYR A 574 2.67 -10.33 12.06
N TYR A 575 1.94 -11.28 12.65
CA TYR A 575 0.63 -11.08 13.28
C TYR A 575 0.70 -11.23 14.80
N GLN A 576 -0.32 -10.68 15.47
CA GLN A 576 -0.49 -10.73 16.91
C GLN A 576 -1.09 -12.07 17.33
N ASP A 577 -0.33 -12.86 18.09
CA ASP A 577 -0.88 -14.00 18.82
C ASP A 577 -1.37 -13.52 20.19
N ASN A 578 -2.69 -13.42 20.32
CA ASN A 578 -3.35 -12.95 21.53
C ASN A 578 -3.24 -13.94 22.70
N GLU A 579 -3.07 -15.23 22.43
CA GLU A 579 -2.97 -16.27 23.44
C GLU A 579 -1.63 -16.18 24.16
N ASN A 580 -0.53 -16.18 23.39
CA ASN A 580 0.82 -16.16 23.95
C ASN A 580 1.41 -14.76 24.12
N LYS A 581 0.74 -13.71 23.62
CA LYS A 581 1.23 -12.31 23.60
C LYS A 581 2.58 -12.17 22.89
N ILE A 582 2.72 -12.86 21.76
CA ILE A 582 3.91 -12.86 20.92
C ILE A 582 3.54 -12.48 19.48
N CYS A 583 4.51 -12.02 18.70
CA CYS A 583 4.38 -11.77 17.28
C CYS A 583 4.87 -12.98 16.50
N LEU A 584 3.99 -13.59 15.69
CA LEU A 584 4.29 -14.77 14.86
C LEU A 584 4.33 -14.40 13.39
N GLN A 585 5.12 -15.12 12.60
CA GLN A 585 5.35 -14.79 11.20
C GLN A 585 4.11 -15.03 10.33
N CYS A 586 3.85 -14.12 9.40
CA CYS A 586 2.86 -14.26 8.34
C CYS A 586 3.31 -15.29 7.30
N ASP A 587 2.35 -15.76 6.49
CA ASP A 587 2.68 -16.35 5.19
C ASP A 587 3.42 -15.31 4.31
N ILE A 588 4.43 -15.75 3.55
CA ILE A 588 5.27 -14.86 2.73
C ILE A 588 4.49 -14.15 1.62
N SER A 589 3.31 -14.66 1.25
CA SER A 589 2.43 -14.00 0.29
C SER A 589 1.77 -12.71 0.85
N CYS A 590 1.78 -12.52 2.17
CA CYS A 590 1.20 -11.37 2.86
C CYS A 590 2.28 -10.41 3.41
N ILE A 591 2.03 -9.11 3.32
CA ILE A 591 2.82 -8.07 4.03
C ILE A 591 2.30 -7.88 5.45
N LYS A 592 0.98 -7.95 5.64
CA LYS A 592 0.32 -7.98 6.95
C LYS A 592 -0.70 -9.10 6.94
N CYS A 593 -0.91 -9.72 8.09
CA CYS A 593 -1.83 -10.82 8.23
C CYS A 593 -2.49 -10.82 9.62
N SER A 594 -3.64 -11.49 9.74
CA SER A 594 -4.31 -11.79 11.00
C SER A 594 -3.97 -13.19 11.54
N GLY A 595 -3.25 -14.00 10.75
CA GLY A 595 -2.96 -15.39 11.04
C GLY A 595 -1.87 -15.95 10.14
N PRO A 596 -1.46 -17.20 10.34
CA PRO A 596 -0.27 -17.78 9.72
C PRO A 596 -0.48 -18.25 8.27
N THR A 597 -1.72 -18.28 7.77
CA THR A 597 -2.02 -18.89 6.47
C THR A 597 -2.10 -17.87 5.34
N MET A 598 -1.93 -18.35 4.11
CA MET A 598 -2.11 -17.55 2.88
C MET A 598 -3.52 -16.96 2.67
N ASN A 599 -4.49 -17.33 3.51
CA ASN A 599 -5.86 -16.81 3.50
C ASN A 599 -6.14 -15.83 4.66
N ASP A 600 -5.14 -15.54 5.49
CA ASP A 600 -5.23 -14.60 6.61
C ASP A 600 -4.56 -13.25 6.27
N CYS A 601 -4.34 -12.94 5.00
CA CYS A 601 -3.72 -11.70 4.58
C CYS A 601 -4.63 -10.49 4.86
N LEU A 602 -4.02 -9.41 5.34
CA LEU A 602 -4.62 -8.08 5.52
C LEU A 602 -4.00 -7.05 4.56
N GLU A 603 -2.78 -7.30 4.09
CA GLU A 603 -2.11 -6.46 3.10
C GLU A 603 -1.23 -7.34 2.22
N CYS A 604 -1.26 -7.10 0.92
CA CYS A 604 -0.58 -7.89 -0.10
C CYS A 604 0.69 -7.20 -0.62
N GLY A 605 1.58 -8.00 -1.22
CA GLY A 605 2.75 -7.50 -1.93
C GLY A 605 2.38 -6.55 -3.08
N PHE A 606 3.36 -5.82 -3.59
CA PHE A 606 3.08 -4.66 -4.44
C PHE A 606 2.35 -4.99 -5.74
N LEU A 607 2.58 -6.16 -6.33
CA LEU A 607 1.92 -6.58 -7.59
C LEU A 607 0.73 -7.52 -7.39
N THR A 608 0.34 -7.78 -6.14
CA THR A 608 -0.85 -8.56 -5.81
C THR A 608 -1.91 -7.68 -5.16
N TYR A 609 -3.12 -8.20 -5.10
CA TYR A 609 -4.31 -7.51 -4.63
C TYR A 609 -4.99 -8.37 -3.57
N LEU A 610 -5.51 -7.73 -2.53
CA LEU A 610 -6.21 -8.41 -1.46
C LEU A 610 -7.63 -8.78 -1.92
N GLU A 611 -7.96 -10.07 -1.93
CA GLU A 611 -9.28 -10.61 -2.23
C GLU A 611 -9.68 -11.56 -1.11
N GLU A 612 -10.67 -11.17 -0.28
CA GLU A 612 -11.23 -11.99 0.81
C GLU A 612 -10.18 -12.67 1.70
N GLY A 613 -9.17 -11.92 2.16
CA GLY A 613 -8.10 -12.45 3.02
C GLY A 613 -6.94 -13.13 2.27
N LYS A 614 -6.99 -13.20 0.93
CA LYS A 614 -5.94 -13.82 0.12
C LYS A 614 -5.32 -12.83 -0.84
N CYS A 615 -4.03 -12.98 -1.12
CA CYS A 615 -3.36 -12.21 -2.15
C CYS A 615 -3.49 -12.87 -3.53
N VAL A 616 -4.14 -12.18 -4.46
CA VAL A 616 -4.37 -12.61 -5.84
C VAL A 616 -3.69 -11.67 -6.84
N LYS A 617 -3.35 -12.15 -8.04
CA LYS A 617 -2.66 -11.34 -9.07
C LYS A 617 -3.61 -10.54 -9.93
N GLN A 618 -4.83 -11.01 -10.04
CA GLN A 618 -5.91 -10.37 -10.75
C GLN A 618 -7.16 -10.68 -9.97
N CYS A 619 -8.05 -9.69 -9.85
CA CYS A 619 -9.34 -9.90 -9.22
C CYS A 619 -10.12 -10.95 -10.00
N SER A 620 -10.76 -11.86 -9.26
CA SER A 620 -11.65 -12.87 -9.83
C SER A 620 -12.79 -12.20 -10.61
N ASN A 621 -13.44 -12.90 -11.55
CA ASN A 621 -14.42 -12.32 -12.49
C ASN A 621 -15.61 -11.56 -11.84
N ASN A 622 -15.83 -11.74 -10.53
CA ASN A 622 -16.87 -11.06 -9.76
C ASN A 622 -16.33 -9.98 -8.83
N PHE A 623 -15.07 -9.56 -9.00
CA PHE A 623 -14.40 -8.56 -8.17
C PHE A 623 -13.80 -7.46 -9.05
N GLN A 624 -13.90 -6.22 -8.59
CA GLN A 624 -13.30 -5.03 -9.18
C GLN A 624 -12.12 -4.58 -8.32
N LEU A 625 -11.07 -4.14 -9.01
CA LEU A 625 -9.88 -3.60 -8.37
C LEU A 625 -10.14 -2.16 -7.90
N ILE A 626 -10.07 -1.94 -6.59
CA ILE A 626 -10.20 -0.65 -5.92
C ILE A 626 -8.83 -0.18 -5.41
N ASP A 627 -8.53 1.10 -5.60
CA ASP A 627 -7.30 1.78 -5.16
C ASP A 627 -5.99 1.07 -5.55
N GLN A 628 -6.03 0.25 -6.61
CA GLN A 628 -4.91 -0.60 -7.04
C GLN A 628 -4.38 -1.56 -5.95
N LYS A 629 -5.21 -1.89 -4.95
CA LYS A 629 -4.81 -2.69 -3.78
C LYS A 629 -5.77 -3.81 -3.42
N THR A 630 -7.07 -3.60 -3.57
CA THR A 630 -8.07 -4.53 -3.04
C THR A 630 -9.04 -4.92 -4.14
N CYS A 631 -9.36 -6.20 -4.21
CA CYS A 631 -10.43 -6.74 -5.03
C CYS A 631 -11.71 -6.72 -4.18
N GLU A 632 -12.65 -5.86 -4.54
CA GLU A 632 -13.97 -5.78 -3.92
C GLU A 632 -15.02 -6.36 -4.85
N LYS A 633 -16.02 -7.08 -4.33
CA LYS A 633 -17.04 -7.70 -5.19
C LYS A 633 -17.71 -6.66 -6.08
N SER A 634 -17.73 -6.94 -7.38
CA SER A 634 -18.38 -6.11 -8.38
C SER A 634 -19.86 -6.05 -8.09
N VAL A 635 -20.35 -4.82 -7.90
CA VAL A 635 -21.75 -4.49 -7.61
C VAL A 635 -22.72 -5.05 -8.68
N SER A 636 -22.25 -5.34 -9.90
CA SER A 636 -23.06 -5.79 -11.05
C SER A 636 -23.58 -7.24 -11.01
N GLN A 637 -23.42 -7.96 -9.90
CA GLN A 637 -24.06 -9.28 -9.68
C GLN A 637 -24.88 -9.35 -8.39
N GLY A 638 -25.25 -8.20 -7.81
CA GLY A 638 -26.04 -8.16 -6.58
C GLY A 638 -26.84 -6.88 -6.38
N CYS A 639 -26.24 -5.71 -6.58
CA CYS A 639 -26.87 -4.45 -6.21
C CYS A 639 -27.30 -3.69 -7.47
N GLU A 640 -28.47 -3.05 -7.41
CA GLU A 640 -29.02 -2.31 -8.55
C GLU A 640 -28.04 -1.23 -9.04
N GLN A 641 -28.11 -0.90 -10.34
CA GLN A 641 -27.17 -0.01 -11.03
C GLN A 641 -27.06 1.38 -10.37
N GLU A 642 -28.09 1.79 -9.65
CA GLU A 642 -28.29 3.06 -8.96
C GLU A 642 -27.65 3.09 -7.55
N CYS A 643 -27.15 1.94 -7.07
CA CYS A 643 -26.54 1.79 -5.75
C CYS A 643 -25.03 2.13 -5.75
N GLU A 644 -24.59 2.95 -4.79
CA GLU A 644 -23.18 3.29 -4.55
C GLU A 644 -22.50 2.30 -3.58
N LYS A 645 -23.21 1.85 -2.54
CA LYS A 645 -22.74 0.85 -1.56
C LYS A 645 -23.87 -0.09 -1.15
N CYS A 646 -23.56 -1.36 -0.98
CA CYS A 646 -24.50 -2.39 -0.54
C CYS A 646 -23.86 -3.31 0.51
N ASN A 647 -24.69 -4.06 1.24
CA ASN A 647 -24.20 -4.99 2.26
C ASN A 647 -23.54 -6.23 1.62
N SER A 648 -22.35 -6.61 2.09
CA SER A 648 -21.54 -7.73 1.59
C SER A 648 -22.19 -9.10 1.78
N ASP A 649 -23.08 -9.24 2.77
CA ASP A 649 -23.57 -10.55 3.21
C ASP A 649 -24.83 -11.00 2.46
N ALA A 650 -25.61 -10.06 1.92
CA ALA A 650 -26.89 -10.33 1.26
C ALA A 650 -26.94 -9.91 -0.20
N HIS A 651 -25.99 -9.10 -0.69
CA HIS A 651 -25.92 -8.59 -2.07
C HIS A 651 -27.14 -7.81 -2.58
N GLU A 652 -28.31 -7.83 -1.93
CA GLU A 652 -29.57 -7.27 -2.46
C GLU A 652 -29.98 -5.94 -1.82
N GLU A 653 -29.37 -5.56 -0.69
CA GLU A 653 -29.75 -4.36 0.07
C GLU A 653 -28.74 -3.22 -0.13
N CYS A 654 -29.18 -2.16 -0.82
CA CYS A 654 -28.41 -0.94 -0.95
C CYS A 654 -28.38 -0.16 0.37
N THR A 655 -27.19 0.28 0.77
CA THR A 655 -26.98 1.10 1.99
C THR A 655 -26.63 2.55 1.65
N LYS A 656 -26.20 2.82 0.41
CA LYS A 656 -25.97 4.18 -0.08
C LYS A 656 -26.23 4.26 -1.57
N CYS A 657 -27.03 5.24 -2.00
CA CYS A 657 -27.33 5.47 -3.41
C CYS A 657 -26.32 6.41 -4.07
N LYS A 658 -26.16 6.28 -5.40
CA LYS A 658 -25.38 7.24 -6.20
C LYS A 658 -26.03 8.63 -6.16
N GLU A 659 -25.26 9.66 -6.48
CA GLU A 659 -25.79 11.02 -6.59
C GLU A 659 -27.05 11.06 -7.46
N GLN A 660 -28.05 11.85 -7.04
CA GLN A 660 -29.39 12.00 -7.64
C GLN A 660 -30.41 10.90 -7.31
N PHE A 661 -30.00 9.82 -6.63
CA PHE A 661 -30.91 8.77 -6.16
C PHE A 661 -31.07 8.82 -4.64
N PHE A 662 -32.22 8.32 -4.17
CA PHE A 662 -32.62 8.33 -2.76
C PHE A 662 -32.92 6.91 -2.31
N LEU A 663 -32.42 6.55 -1.12
CA LEU A 663 -32.62 5.22 -0.56
C LEU A 663 -34.06 5.04 -0.09
N ASN A 664 -34.76 4.07 -0.70
CA ASN A 664 -36.03 3.58 -0.20
C ASN A 664 -35.79 2.61 0.96
N LEU A 665 -35.99 3.10 2.19
CA LEU A 665 -35.75 2.35 3.43
C LEU A 665 -36.65 1.10 3.60
N LYS A 666 -37.71 0.94 2.80
CA LYS A 666 -38.57 -0.26 2.87
C LYS A 666 -38.09 -1.40 1.98
N THR A 667 -37.49 -1.06 0.84
CA THR A 667 -37.06 -2.04 -0.16
C THR A 667 -35.54 -2.15 -0.26
N SER A 668 -34.80 -1.27 0.41
CA SER A 668 -33.35 -1.12 0.30
C SER A 668 -32.88 -0.90 -1.15
N LYS A 669 -33.68 -0.18 -1.94
CA LYS A 669 -33.43 0.14 -3.36
C LYS A 669 -33.26 1.64 -3.56
N CYS A 670 -32.54 2.01 -4.60
CA CYS A 670 -32.33 3.41 -4.96
C CYS A 670 -33.36 3.85 -5.98
N VAL A 671 -34.06 4.95 -5.68
CA VAL A 671 -35.13 5.49 -6.54
C VAL A 671 -34.90 6.97 -6.81
N LEU A 672 -35.47 7.49 -7.92
CA LEU A 672 -35.45 8.93 -8.18
C LEU A 672 -36.32 9.69 -7.17
N ALA A 673 -36.11 11.00 -7.02
CA ALA A 673 -36.83 11.82 -6.05
C ALA A 673 -38.37 11.73 -6.17
N ASN A 674 -38.87 11.67 -7.41
CA ASN A 674 -40.30 11.53 -7.73
C ASN A 674 -40.85 10.10 -7.58
N GLN A 675 -39.99 9.14 -7.24
CA GLN A 675 -40.32 7.72 -7.08
C GLN A 675 -40.22 7.27 -5.61
N CYS A 676 -40.01 8.20 -4.67
CA CYS A 676 -40.13 7.87 -3.25
C CYS A 676 -41.53 7.30 -2.95
N PRO A 677 -41.65 6.24 -2.12
CA PRO A 677 -42.93 5.62 -1.78
C PRO A 677 -43.97 6.60 -1.26
N GLU A 678 -45.24 6.28 -1.47
CA GLU A 678 -46.37 7.05 -0.92
C GLU A 678 -46.20 7.28 0.60
N GLY A 679 -46.40 8.53 1.04
CA GLY A 679 -46.14 8.97 2.41
C GLY A 679 -44.66 9.22 2.74
N THR A 680 -43.76 9.27 1.76
CA THR A 680 -42.35 9.64 1.92
C THR A 680 -41.90 10.65 0.86
N PHE A 681 -40.79 11.36 1.10
CA PHE A 681 -40.21 12.34 0.18
C PHE A 681 -38.68 12.30 0.20
N ALA A 682 -38.06 12.78 -0.88
CA ALA A 682 -36.62 12.90 -1.02
C ALA A 682 -36.05 13.90 -0.01
N ASN A 683 -35.22 13.44 0.93
CA ASN A 683 -34.58 14.27 1.95
C ASN A 683 -33.16 13.78 2.24
N GLY A 684 -32.16 14.62 1.96
CA GLY A 684 -30.77 14.20 2.04
C GLY A 684 -30.45 13.14 0.99
N ASP A 685 -30.14 11.93 1.43
CA ASP A 685 -29.78 10.75 0.63
C ASP A 685 -30.83 9.61 0.70
N GLN A 686 -31.99 9.86 1.32
CA GLN A 686 -33.03 8.84 1.57
C GLN A 686 -34.46 9.37 1.37
N CYS A 687 -35.41 8.45 1.21
CA CYS A 687 -36.84 8.75 1.23
C CYS A 687 -37.32 8.83 2.69
N ALA A 688 -37.44 10.05 3.23
CA ALA A 688 -37.90 10.31 4.59
C ALA A 688 -39.44 10.31 4.68
N LYS A 689 -40.01 9.88 5.80
CA LYS A 689 -41.47 9.91 6.01
C LYS A 689 -42.00 11.35 5.97
N CYS A 690 -43.13 11.56 5.30
CA CYS A 690 -43.89 12.79 5.44
C CYS A 690 -44.38 12.93 6.91
N PRO A 691 -44.59 14.17 7.40
CA PRO A 691 -45.20 14.41 8.71
C PRO A 691 -46.56 13.70 8.87
N GLN A 692 -46.96 13.39 10.11
CA GLN A 692 -48.10 12.53 10.46
C GLN A 692 -49.49 12.98 9.95
N GLN A 693 -49.58 14.09 9.22
CA GLN A 693 -50.81 14.73 8.75
C GLN A 693 -50.79 15.05 7.25
N CYS A 694 -49.76 14.57 6.52
CA CYS A 694 -49.54 14.91 5.12
C CYS A 694 -49.43 13.67 4.24
N GLN A 695 -50.27 13.60 3.19
CA GLN A 695 -50.31 12.47 2.26
C GLN A 695 -49.20 12.58 1.18
N GLN A 696 -48.86 13.80 0.78
CA GLN A 696 -47.81 14.09 -0.20
C GLN A 696 -47.07 15.40 0.15
N CYS A 697 -45.74 15.32 0.21
CA CYS A 697 -44.86 16.43 0.57
C CYS A 697 -43.70 16.56 -0.46
N SER A 698 -43.33 17.79 -0.85
CA SER A 698 -42.31 18.06 -1.89
C SER A 698 -40.98 18.56 -1.29
N SER A 699 -39.87 18.21 -1.94
CA SER A 699 -38.48 18.57 -1.56
C SER A 699 -38.06 20.00 -1.92
N ASP A 700 -38.89 20.77 -2.65
CA ASP A 700 -38.48 22.01 -3.33
C ASP A 700 -38.31 23.27 -2.43
N LEU A 701 -38.14 23.13 -1.12
CA LEU A 701 -37.92 24.25 -0.20
C LEU A 701 -36.68 24.02 0.66
N LYS A 702 -35.58 24.71 0.31
CA LYS A 702 -34.22 24.62 0.90
C LYS A 702 -34.09 24.92 2.41
N THR A 703 -35.17 25.00 3.18
CA THR A 703 -35.14 25.10 4.65
C THR A 703 -36.45 24.56 5.22
N CYS A 704 -36.48 23.30 5.65
CA CYS A 704 -37.49 22.80 6.58
C CYS A 704 -37.28 23.45 7.96
N LEU A 705 -37.71 24.70 8.13
CA LEU A 705 -37.79 25.37 9.44
C LEU A 705 -39.23 25.56 9.93
N SER A 706 -40.21 24.93 9.28
CA SER A 706 -41.56 24.78 9.85
C SER A 706 -42.20 23.51 9.31
N GLN A 707 -42.60 22.59 10.19
CA GLN A 707 -43.06 21.23 9.92
C GLN A 707 -44.41 21.10 9.15
N ASN A 708 -44.89 22.13 8.44
CA ASN A 708 -46.31 22.22 8.07
C ASN A 708 -46.67 22.48 6.60
N ARG A 709 -45.72 22.51 5.65
CA ARG A 709 -46.09 22.69 4.24
C ARG A 709 -46.49 21.35 3.62
N CYS A 710 -47.77 21.21 3.30
CA CYS A 710 -48.33 20.01 2.70
C CYS A 710 -48.96 20.36 1.34
N GLU A 711 -48.92 19.44 0.36
CA GLU A 711 -49.60 19.64 -0.92
C GLU A 711 -50.99 19.02 -0.94
N ILE A 712 -51.21 17.95 -0.15
CA ILE A 712 -52.48 17.24 -0.03
C ILE A 712 -52.69 16.82 1.43
N CYS A 713 -53.71 17.40 2.07
CA CYS A 713 -54.08 17.11 3.46
C CYS A 713 -54.84 15.79 3.60
N ASP A 714 -54.70 15.15 4.77
CA ASP A 714 -55.42 13.92 5.10
C ASP A 714 -56.92 14.17 5.36
N THR A 715 -57.67 14.22 4.27
CA THR A 715 -59.13 14.43 4.28
C THR A 715 -59.89 13.33 5.00
N LYS A 716 -59.32 12.11 5.15
CA LYS A 716 -59.98 11.01 5.88
C LYS A 716 -60.07 11.29 7.37
N ASN A 717 -59.16 12.11 7.91
CA ASN A 717 -59.15 12.54 9.31
C ASN A 717 -59.70 13.97 9.50
N GLY A 718 -60.45 14.48 8.52
CA GLY A 718 -61.15 15.78 8.59
C GLY A 718 -60.24 17.00 8.40
N TRP A 719 -59.04 16.82 7.83
CA TRP A 719 -58.14 17.94 7.51
C TRP A 719 -58.44 18.50 6.12
N GLU A 720 -58.67 19.81 6.06
CA GLU A 720 -58.92 20.58 4.84
C GLU A 720 -57.68 21.40 4.47
N PHE A 721 -57.45 21.58 3.17
CA PHE A 721 -56.30 22.30 2.63
C PHE A 721 -56.63 23.77 2.37
N ASP A 722 -55.84 24.68 2.95
CA ASP A 722 -55.85 26.10 2.60
C ASP A 722 -54.81 26.37 1.50
N ALA A 723 -55.30 26.67 0.30
CA ALA A 723 -54.47 26.96 -0.87
C ALA A 723 -53.64 28.25 -0.73
N GLY A 724 -54.06 29.20 0.12
CA GLY A 724 -53.35 30.47 0.34
C GLY A 724 -52.17 30.32 1.28
N THR A 725 -52.32 29.54 2.36
CA THR A 725 -51.26 29.35 3.37
C THR A 725 -50.47 28.05 3.18
N ARG A 726 -50.92 27.15 2.30
CA ARG A 726 -50.40 25.79 2.07
C ARG A 726 -50.31 24.97 3.37
N HIS A 727 -51.32 25.15 4.23
CA HIS A 727 -51.47 24.47 5.51
C HIS A 727 -52.75 23.64 5.55
N CYS A 728 -52.72 22.59 6.37
CA CYS A 728 -53.89 21.79 6.69
C CYS A 728 -54.57 22.31 7.97
N PHE A 729 -55.89 22.44 7.96
CA PHE A 729 -56.70 22.86 9.11
C PHE A 729 -57.87 21.91 9.36
N ASN A 730 -58.40 21.89 10.57
CA ASN A 730 -59.58 21.09 10.95
C ASN A 730 -60.41 21.91 11.93
N ASN A 731 -61.70 21.58 12.01
CA ASN A 731 -62.68 22.23 12.88
C ASN A 731 -62.78 21.53 14.25
N GLN A 732 -62.06 20.42 14.46
CA GLN A 732 -61.96 19.70 15.74
C GLN A 732 -60.80 20.21 16.60
N CYS A 733 -60.99 21.37 17.21
CA CYS A 733 -59.95 22.07 17.98
C CYS A 733 -60.04 21.83 19.48
N GLU A 734 -58.89 21.81 20.15
CA GLU A 734 -58.77 21.65 21.60
C GLU A 734 -58.71 23.00 22.32
N ALA A 735 -58.33 24.07 21.62
CA ALA A 735 -58.38 25.43 22.16
C ALA A 735 -59.82 25.93 22.32
N SER A 736 -60.14 26.52 23.48
CA SER A 736 -61.45 27.12 23.71
C SER A 736 -61.73 28.25 22.73
N GLN A 737 -62.97 28.36 22.25
CA GLN A 737 -63.41 29.37 21.29
C GLN A 737 -62.75 29.28 19.90
N CYS A 738 -62.14 28.14 19.56
CA CYS A 738 -61.47 27.95 18.28
C CYS A 738 -62.34 27.21 17.25
N LEU A 739 -62.61 27.86 16.12
CA LEU A 739 -63.39 27.32 14.99
C LEU A 739 -62.53 26.53 13.99
N LYS A 740 -61.27 26.95 13.77
CA LYS A 740 -60.29 26.26 12.92
C LYS A 740 -58.94 26.25 13.60
N CYS A 741 -58.23 25.14 13.58
CA CYS A 741 -56.91 24.99 14.21
C CYS A 741 -55.94 24.29 13.26
N TYR A 742 -54.65 24.54 13.50
CA TYR A 742 -53.58 23.98 12.69
C TYR A 742 -53.43 22.46 12.92
N ALA A 743 -53.06 21.74 11.86
CA ALA A 743 -52.85 20.29 11.90
C ALA A 743 -51.82 19.77 12.88
N ASN A 744 -50.80 20.56 13.15
CA ASN A 744 -49.73 20.19 14.07
C ASN A 744 -50.02 20.56 15.53
N ASN A 745 -51.07 21.34 15.81
CA ASN A 745 -51.40 21.75 17.16
C ASN A 745 -52.88 22.15 17.27
N LYS A 746 -53.71 21.24 17.79
CA LYS A 746 -55.14 21.48 18.02
C LYS A 746 -55.41 22.62 19.04
N ASN A 747 -54.40 23.05 19.79
CA ASN A 747 -54.47 24.20 20.68
C ASN A 747 -54.05 25.53 20.00
N GLN A 748 -53.51 25.49 18.78
CA GLN A 748 -53.13 26.68 18.03
C GLN A 748 -54.23 27.03 17.04
N CYS A 749 -54.95 28.11 17.34
CA CYS A 749 -56.11 28.50 16.58
C CYS A 749 -55.76 29.34 15.34
N LEU A 750 -56.39 28.99 14.21
CA LEU A 750 -56.42 29.77 12.97
C LEU A 750 -57.55 30.79 12.98
N GLN A 751 -58.71 30.43 13.55
CA GLN A 751 -59.90 31.27 13.56
C GLN A 751 -60.66 31.11 14.87
N TYR A 752 -60.76 32.18 15.65
CA TYR A 752 -61.54 32.22 16.90
C TYR A 752 -62.97 32.68 16.62
N GLY A 753 -63.95 32.04 17.27
CA GLY A 753 -65.35 32.47 17.27
C GLY A 753 -65.77 33.05 18.63
N THR A 754 -66.93 33.67 18.69
CA THR A 754 -67.54 34.16 19.94
C THR A 754 -68.71 33.29 20.37
N THR A 755 -68.89 33.10 21.67
CA THR A 755 -70.03 32.37 22.23
C THR A 755 -71.30 33.22 22.17
N ASN A 756 -72.35 32.71 21.54
CA ASN A 756 -73.68 33.30 21.57
C ASN A 756 -74.37 33.09 22.93
N SER A 757 -75.58 33.63 23.09
CA SER A 757 -76.38 33.53 24.31
C SER A 757 -76.80 32.10 24.68
N ASP A 758 -76.69 31.15 23.76
CA ASP A 758 -77.03 29.73 23.96
C ASP A 758 -75.79 28.86 24.26
N GLY A 759 -74.60 29.47 24.29
CA GLY A 759 -73.33 28.79 24.58
C GLY A 759 -72.60 28.22 23.36
N ASP A 760 -73.12 28.42 22.15
CA ASP A 760 -72.51 27.96 20.90
C ASP A 760 -71.49 28.97 20.35
N ILE A 761 -70.38 28.48 19.79
CA ILE A 761 -69.31 29.31 19.19
C ILE A 761 -69.69 29.64 17.75
N ILE A 762 -69.86 30.93 17.43
CA ILE A 762 -70.26 31.44 16.11
C ILE A 762 -69.20 32.37 15.50
N ASP A 763 -69.13 32.41 14.17
CA ASP A 763 -68.19 33.23 13.38
C ASP A 763 -68.65 34.71 13.35
N ASN A 764 -67.72 35.66 13.43
CA ASN A 764 -67.99 37.10 13.64
C ASN A 764 -68.18 37.92 12.36
N ILE A 765 -68.71 37.32 11.30
CA ILE A 765 -68.87 38.00 10.01
C ILE A 765 -70.35 38.00 9.58
N THR A 766 -71.03 39.12 9.82
CA THR A 766 -72.27 39.57 9.16
C THR A 766 -71.97 41.00 8.66
N GLU A 767 -72.32 41.49 7.46
CA GLU A 767 -73.46 41.31 6.56
C GLU A 767 -73.03 41.59 5.09
N ASP A 768 -73.74 41.04 4.09
CA ASP A 768 -74.57 41.82 3.14
C ASP A 768 -75.02 40.99 1.93
N GLY A 769 -76.31 41.12 1.56
CA GLY A 769 -76.72 41.12 0.15
C GLY A 769 -77.71 40.04 -0.33
N ASP A 770 -79.00 40.43 -0.36
CA ASP A 770 -80.13 39.85 -1.09
C ASP A 770 -79.83 39.20 -2.47
N SER A 771 -80.50 38.08 -2.78
CA SER A 771 -81.66 38.08 -3.70
C SER A 771 -82.09 36.67 -4.13
N ASP A 772 -83.34 36.37 -3.79
CA ASP A 772 -84.38 35.76 -4.62
C ASP A 772 -84.26 34.34 -5.22
N THR A 773 -85.17 33.50 -4.69
CA THR A 773 -86.17 32.67 -5.41
C THR A 773 -85.69 31.40 -6.12
N ASN A 774 -86.43 30.28 -6.15
CA ASN A 774 -87.49 29.67 -5.35
C ASN A 774 -87.68 28.27 -5.97
N ASN A 775 -87.98 27.27 -5.13
CA ASN A 775 -88.78 26.06 -5.41
C ASN A 775 -88.34 25.10 -6.55
N GLY A 776 -88.23 23.78 -6.38
CA GLY A 776 -88.75 22.89 -5.34
C GLY A 776 -89.44 21.68 -6.00
N ILE A 777 -89.44 20.54 -5.28
CA ILE A 777 -90.37 19.38 -5.41
C ILE A 777 -89.95 18.40 -6.56
N SER A 778 -89.89 17.06 -6.47
CA SER A 778 -90.50 16.03 -5.61
C SER A 778 -89.89 14.63 -5.88
N GLN A 779 -89.86 13.79 -4.83
CA GLN A 779 -90.26 12.37 -4.74
C GLN A 779 -89.74 11.25 -5.68
N THR A 780 -89.14 10.24 -5.01
CA THR A 780 -89.35 8.76 -5.04
C THR A 780 -89.37 7.92 -6.33
N GLN A 781 -88.64 6.80 -6.17
CA GLN A 781 -88.95 5.39 -6.50
C GLN A 781 -88.60 4.78 -7.87
N LYS A 782 -87.87 3.64 -7.77
CA LYS A 782 -88.01 2.37 -8.55
C LYS A 782 -87.65 2.44 -10.06
N GLU A 783 -87.08 1.46 -10.75
CA GLU A 783 -86.98 0.00 -10.62
C GLU A 783 -85.95 -0.55 -11.65
N ILE A 784 -85.28 -1.67 -11.32
CA ILE A 784 -85.08 -2.91 -12.13
C ILE A 784 -84.35 -2.90 -13.51
N ASN A 785 -83.20 -3.62 -13.58
CA ASN A 785 -82.95 -4.92 -14.26
C ASN A 785 -81.41 -5.12 -14.46
N LYS A 786 -80.70 -6.04 -13.78
CA LYS A 786 -80.58 -7.51 -13.94
C LYS A 786 -80.13 -8.02 -15.33
N ASN A 787 -78.90 -8.56 -15.39
CA ASN A 787 -78.56 -9.96 -15.74
C ASN A 787 -77.06 -10.18 -15.44
N ASN A 788 -76.67 -10.99 -14.43
CA ASN A 788 -76.54 -12.47 -14.38
C ASN A 788 -75.52 -13.00 -15.43
N GLY A 789 -74.50 -13.81 -15.11
CA GLY A 789 -74.04 -14.46 -13.86
C GLY A 789 -72.50 -14.59 -13.87
N ASN A 790 -71.78 -14.67 -12.74
CA ASN A 790 -71.74 -15.72 -11.70
C ASN A 790 -71.35 -17.08 -12.32
N ILE A 791 -70.22 -17.72 -11.97
CA ILE A 791 -69.94 -18.45 -10.71
C ILE A 791 -68.48 -18.98 -10.82
N ASN A 792 -67.56 -18.60 -9.93
CA ASN A 792 -67.08 -19.34 -8.74
C ASN A 792 -66.04 -20.43 -9.05
N SER A 793 -65.08 -20.81 -8.20
CA SER A 793 -64.48 -20.28 -6.96
C SER A 793 -63.57 -21.39 -6.39
N TYR A 794 -62.66 -21.01 -5.46
CA TYR A 794 -62.00 -21.84 -4.43
C TYR A 794 -60.91 -22.84 -4.87
N SER A 795 -59.90 -23.22 -4.08
CA SER A 795 -59.07 -22.66 -2.99
C SER A 795 -58.30 -23.84 -2.37
N CYS A 796 -57.07 -23.60 -1.88
CA CYS A 796 -56.36 -24.34 -0.81
C CYS A 796 -55.97 -25.83 -1.05
N GLN A 797 -54.98 -26.45 -0.44
CA GLN A 797 -53.69 -26.14 0.23
C GLN A 797 -53.12 -27.53 0.65
N ALA A 798 -51.82 -27.59 1.01
CA ALA A 798 -51.18 -28.60 1.91
C ALA A 798 -50.83 -30.00 1.32
N LEU A 799 -49.75 -30.74 1.66
CA LEU A 799 -48.48 -30.57 2.42
C LEU A 799 -47.68 -31.94 2.38
N PHE A 800 -46.40 -31.96 2.83
CA PHE A 800 -45.48 -33.10 3.18
C PHE A 800 -44.72 -33.85 2.04
N LEU A 801 -43.38 -33.73 1.90
CA LEU A 801 -42.23 -34.46 2.57
C LEU A 801 -42.21 -35.97 2.23
N ILE A 802 -41.15 -36.72 1.85
CA ILE A 802 -39.73 -36.74 2.28
C ILE A 802 -38.95 -37.84 1.46
N ILE A 803 -37.63 -37.62 1.20
CA ILE A 803 -36.47 -38.56 1.19
C ILE A 803 -36.27 -39.67 0.11
N THR A 804 -35.14 -39.50 -0.64
CA THR A 804 -34.12 -40.46 -1.16
C THR A 804 -34.58 -41.63 -2.07
N SER A 805 -33.82 -42.18 -3.04
CA SER A 805 -32.39 -42.25 -3.31
C SER A 805 -32.15 -43.00 -4.63
N LEU A 806 -31.04 -42.66 -5.28
CA LEU A 806 -30.06 -43.55 -5.96
C LEU A 806 -30.38 -44.22 -7.31
N TRP A 807 -29.53 -43.82 -8.28
CA TRP A 807 -28.72 -44.65 -9.20
C TRP A 807 -29.36 -45.24 -10.46
N LEU A 808 -29.02 -44.60 -11.58
CA LEU A 808 -28.09 -45.17 -12.57
C LEU A 808 -27.13 -44.08 -13.05
#